data_AF-A0A5B9M622-F1
#
_entry.id   AF-A0A5B9M622-F1
#
_cell.length_a   1.000
_cell.length_b   1.000
_cell.length_c   1.000
_cell.angle_alpha   90.00
_cell.angle_beta   90.00
_cell.angle_gamma   90.00
#
_symmetry.space_group_name_H-M   'P 1'
#
loop_
_entity.id
_entity.type
_entity.pdbx_description
1 polymer ?
#
loop_
_entity_poly.entity_id
_entity_poly.type
_entity_poly.pdbx_seq_one_letter_code
_entity_poly.pdbx_strand_id
1 'polypeptide(L)'
;MSGSSFVDQAGTIPTHPQKSDVIVCGACGNPNASGGQFCADCGHSLYEPCAECTKPVLLSQSFCGKCGCDLVAALGKRKSDLESKIADAIDAAKERDFERSQGLLALVTRQTDYRLKDVVAKAKTAQQKIDLVAEQECESASDRIAAAQQAYQAGDSARVVDLLGSLPPKLLTPEASGNLERSKARLEQLERAQASLQEAFQKRDWASSGVILERLMELQPDDESVAKLALKVGKKLISKATGLRETHKYRAASELLQCVPSNARGEAFDQLSDVVDQIGWFANQFSAEPFATATLGRLAKQWAEKSGGDPRAIKTLSRISSRIKGPKSSSRELFAPLEAKSVSWVGGPVGMLAFPEGVDIVDNGPLQSAPGQFNVAIGLALQGLGHGRITEDFSPKKGLLQRLGRKKSNRCWGLDLGTSGLKAVCLETVENERPRLVECYKFAFNTPLTRTTTDANLNDAIREAVEGFLERHDVESTPVWVSFPARELVSRFVRLPPVADKQAKTLFEKEVESRIPLPLDEVVRVNWVAPLPSEELTSTGRPAFVSAAKQQFVDRYLENLTEAGLTVSGLQATPIALLNFASVEFDPLLNPDQEDDEDVESKLPTVALVDCGAEMTIVLMISSASCWFWSFESGGNEFTRLVCRGTKLTHSEGEKLKRNPAAMEHPQVQFETVEQRMEEMHGRLRKVIADVADQHAEFDVQQTWCCGGGTLTHGWVKRILCEK
;
A
#
# COMPACT_ATOMS: atom_id res chain seq x y z
N MET A 1 77.55 30.46 -75.23
CA MET A 1 78.54 29.41 -75.56
C MET A 1 77.87 28.45 -76.52
N SER A 2 78.17 28.63 -77.81
CA SER A 2 78.84 27.63 -78.68
C SER A 2 77.91 26.45 -78.98
N GLY A 3 77.17 26.49 -80.10
CA GLY A 3 77.65 26.10 -81.43
C GLY A 3 76.70 24.99 -81.92
N SER A 4 76.46 24.69 -83.19
CA SER A 4 77.02 25.09 -84.46
C SER A 4 76.01 24.72 -85.56
N SER A 5 75.98 25.52 -86.62
CA SER A 5 75.71 25.23 -88.05
C SER A 5 75.38 23.77 -88.47
N PHE A 6 74.25 23.53 -89.16
CA PHE A 6 74.09 23.35 -90.65
C PHE A 6 74.76 22.06 -91.17
N VAL A 7 74.23 21.21 -92.07
CA VAL A 7 73.21 21.21 -93.15
C VAL A 7 72.84 19.71 -93.37
N ASP A 8 71.65 19.34 -93.87
CA ASP A 8 71.53 18.66 -95.17
C ASP A 8 70.09 18.42 -95.66
N GLN A 9 69.97 18.34 -96.98
CA GLN A 9 68.76 18.37 -97.80
C GLN A 9 68.03 17.02 -97.98
N ALA A 10 66.80 17.15 -98.49
CA ALA A 10 66.10 16.29 -99.46
C ALA A 10 64.99 15.34 -98.97
N GLY A 11 63.81 15.45 -99.62
CA GLY A 11 62.94 14.31 -99.95
C GLY A 11 61.60 14.19 -99.21
N THR A 12 60.50 14.49 -99.91
CA THR A 12 59.07 14.36 -99.54
C THR A 12 58.52 12.93 -99.47
N ILE A 13 57.65 12.63 -98.49
CA ILE A 13 56.52 11.64 -98.54
C ILE A 13 55.35 12.20 -97.67
N PRO A 14 54.06 12.04 -98.05
CA PRO A 14 52.91 12.72 -97.42
C PRO A 14 52.23 11.89 -96.32
N THR A 15 51.58 12.55 -95.35
CA THR A 15 50.72 11.89 -94.34
C THR A 15 49.38 12.61 -94.16
N HIS A 16 48.32 11.80 -94.16
CA HIS A 16 46.88 12.11 -94.20
C HIS A 16 46.37 13.18 -93.20
N PRO A 17 45.28 13.91 -93.54
CA PRO A 17 44.57 14.78 -92.61
C PRO A 17 43.82 13.96 -91.55
N GLN A 18 44.02 14.29 -90.28
CA GLN A 18 43.21 13.78 -89.17
C GLN A 18 41.75 14.20 -89.37
N LYS A 19 40.84 13.21 -89.46
CA LYS A 19 39.40 13.45 -89.29
C LYS A 19 39.18 13.92 -87.84
N SER A 20 38.72 15.15 -87.67
CA SER A 20 38.15 15.60 -86.41
C SER A 20 36.88 14.79 -86.16
N ASP A 21 36.92 13.84 -85.22
CA ASP A 21 35.72 13.10 -84.80
C ASP A 21 34.77 14.08 -84.12
N VAL A 22 33.67 14.38 -84.80
CA VAL A 22 32.60 15.27 -84.31
C VAL A 22 31.57 14.43 -83.56
N ILE A 23 31.26 14.82 -82.32
CA ILE A 23 30.19 14.20 -81.53
C ILE A 23 28.89 14.95 -81.78
N VAL A 24 27.90 14.28 -82.36
CA VAL A 24 26.57 14.86 -82.56
C VAL A 24 25.79 14.76 -81.25
N CYS A 25 25.30 15.89 -80.75
CA CYS A 25 24.45 15.90 -79.56
C CYS A 25 23.13 15.19 -79.86
N GLY A 26 22.82 14.12 -79.12
CA GLY A 26 21.56 13.40 -79.27
C GLY A 26 20.31 14.24 -78.96
N ALA A 27 20.44 15.34 -78.19
CA ALA A 27 19.30 16.16 -77.78
C ALA A 27 18.88 17.25 -78.79
N CYS A 28 19.83 17.84 -79.53
CA CYS A 28 19.58 18.96 -80.46
C CYS A 28 20.21 18.79 -81.86
N GLY A 29 21.03 17.76 -82.06
CA GLY A 29 21.73 17.51 -83.32
C GLY A 29 22.98 18.37 -83.55
N ASN A 30 23.32 19.28 -82.64
CA ASN A 30 24.50 20.14 -82.80
C ASN A 30 25.81 19.32 -82.77
N PRO A 31 26.75 19.55 -83.70
CA PRO A 31 28.08 18.95 -83.68
C PRO A 31 28.94 19.55 -82.56
N ASN A 32 29.63 18.71 -81.79
CA ASN A 32 30.50 19.09 -80.69
C ASN A 32 31.91 18.52 -80.88
N ALA A 33 32.91 19.21 -80.34
CA ALA A 33 34.28 18.72 -80.31
C ALA A 33 34.40 17.44 -79.46
N SER A 34 35.32 16.55 -79.85
CA SER A 34 35.52 15.21 -79.26
C SER A 34 35.83 15.15 -77.75
N GLY A 35 36.08 16.28 -77.09
CA GLY A 35 36.35 16.39 -75.65
C GLY A 35 35.30 17.12 -74.81
N GLY A 36 34.19 17.59 -75.41
CA GLY A 36 33.15 18.33 -74.68
C GLY A 36 32.30 17.42 -73.79
N GLN A 37 32.13 17.74 -72.51
CA GLN A 37 31.24 16.98 -71.60
C GLN A 37 29.75 17.31 -71.81
N PHE A 38 29.48 18.52 -72.27
CA PHE A 38 28.14 19.05 -72.54
C PHE A 38 28.08 19.61 -73.97
N CYS A 39 26.88 19.63 -74.54
CA CYS A 39 26.63 20.26 -75.82
C CYS A 39 26.85 21.77 -75.73
N ALA A 40 27.62 22.34 -76.67
CA ALA A 40 27.92 23.77 -76.71
C ALA A 40 26.72 24.66 -77.05
N ASP A 41 25.65 24.08 -77.62
CA ASP A 41 24.42 24.80 -77.97
C ASP A 41 23.36 24.65 -76.88
N CYS A 42 22.88 23.42 -76.63
CA CYS A 42 21.78 23.17 -75.69
C CYS A 42 22.20 22.81 -74.26
N GLY A 43 23.51 22.72 -73.97
CA GLY A 43 24.02 22.42 -72.63
C GLY A 43 23.78 20.99 -72.13
N HIS A 44 23.21 20.11 -72.94
CA HIS A 44 22.90 18.73 -72.53
C HIS A 44 24.17 17.90 -72.37
N SER A 45 24.22 17.00 -71.38
CA SER A 45 25.35 16.05 -71.27
C SER A 45 25.51 15.28 -72.58
N LEU A 46 26.73 15.02 -73.00
CA LEU A 46 26.99 14.16 -74.17
C LEU A 46 27.25 12.72 -73.76
N TYR A 47 27.57 12.50 -72.49
CA TYR A 47 27.97 11.21 -71.93
C TYR A 47 27.12 10.80 -70.74
N GLU A 48 27.05 9.49 -70.52
CA GLU A 48 26.60 8.85 -69.29
C GLU A 48 27.57 7.71 -68.92
N PRO A 49 27.61 7.27 -67.66
CA PRO A 49 28.34 6.05 -67.31
C PRO A 49 27.65 4.80 -67.87
N CYS A 50 28.43 3.88 -68.43
CA CYS A 50 27.92 2.55 -68.80
C CYS A 50 27.35 1.82 -67.57
N ALA A 51 26.19 1.18 -67.73
CA ALA A 51 25.50 0.47 -66.64
C ALA A 51 26.32 -0.71 -66.05
N GLU A 52 27.25 -1.30 -66.79
CA GLU A 52 28.09 -2.41 -66.32
C GLU A 52 29.51 -1.98 -65.93
N CYS A 53 30.23 -1.31 -66.83
CA CYS A 53 31.65 -0.99 -66.60
C CYS A 53 31.91 0.43 -66.11
N THR A 54 30.87 1.27 -65.97
CA THR A 54 30.90 2.68 -65.51
C THR A 54 31.70 3.66 -66.37
N LYS A 55 32.42 3.18 -67.39
CA LYS A 55 33.17 4.04 -68.31
C LYS A 55 32.24 4.99 -69.06
N PRO A 56 32.68 6.23 -69.36
CA PRO A 56 31.87 7.21 -70.06
C PRO A 56 31.53 6.73 -71.46
N VAL A 57 30.29 6.97 -71.82
CA VAL A 57 29.60 6.31 -72.91
C VAL A 57 28.69 7.38 -73.54
N LEU A 58 28.71 7.53 -74.87
CA LEU A 58 27.90 8.55 -75.53
C LEU A 58 26.41 8.22 -75.37
N LEU A 59 25.57 9.21 -75.09
CA LEU A 59 24.12 8.99 -74.98
C LEU A 59 23.48 8.46 -76.28
N SER A 60 24.10 8.73 -77.42
CA SER A 60 23.64 8.34 -78.76
C SER A 60 24.17 6.98 -79.24
N GLN A 61 25.04 6.31 -78.48
CA GLN A 61 25.63 5.04 -78.92
C GLN A 61 24.82 3.82 -78.43
N SER A 62 24.76 2.77 -79.24
CA SER A 62 23.95 1.59 -78.93
C SER A 62 24.63 0.57 -78.02
N PHE A 63 25.95 0.40 -78.14
CA PHE A 63 26.74 -0.54 -77.35
C PHE A 63 27.94 0.14 -76.71
N CYS A 64 28.35 -0.34 -75.53
CA CYS A 64 29.57 0.14 -74.90
C CYS A 64 30.79 -0.39 -75.66
N GLY A 65 31.57 0.50 -76.28
CA GLY A 65 32.82 0.14 -76.95
C GLY A 65 33.95 -0.39 -76.05
N LYS A 66 33.69 -0.60 -74.75
CA LYS A 66 34.67 -1.15 -73.79
C LYS A 66 34.28 -2.53 -73.23
N CYS A 67 33.02 -2.74 -72.87
CA CYS A 67 32.56 -4.03 -72.31
C CYS A 67 31.50 -4.75 -73.16
N GLY A 68 30.98 -4.13 -74.22
CA GLY A 68 29.96 -4.72 -75.07
C GLY A 68 28.52 -4.61 -74.54
N CYS A 69 28.31 -3.99 -73.37
CA CYS A 69 26.97 -3.77 -72.79
C CYS A 69 26.01 -3.10 -73.78
N ASP A 70 24.80 -3.64 -73.91
CA ASP A 70 23.70 -3.06 -74.69
C ASP A 70 23.09 -1.87 -73.92
N LEU A 71 23.45 -0.67 -74.34
CA LEU A 71 23.04 0.57 -73.70
C LEU A 71 21.59 0.92 -74.05
N VAL A 72 21.08 0.43 -75.18
CA VAL A 72 19.67 0.59 -75.56
C VAL A 72 18.79 -0.26 -74.65
N ALA A 73 19.18 -1.50 -74.38
CA ALA A 73 18.47 -2.38 -73.45
C ALA A 73 18.51 -1.83 -72.00
N ALA A 74 19.66 -1.33 -71.55
CA ALA A 74 19.79 -0.71 -70.22
C ALA A 74 18.93 0.54 -70.06
N LEU A 75 18.90 1.41 -71.08
CA LEU A 75 18.01 2.58 -71.13
C LEU A 75 16.53 2.15 -71.17
N GLY A 76 16.20 1.10 -71.92
CA GLY A 76 14.86 0.53 -71.98
C GLY A 76 14.36 0.05 -70.61
N LYS A 77 15.21 -0.64 -69.86
CA LYS A 77 14.92 -1.05 -68.47
C LYS A 77 14.70 0.17 -67.57
N ARG A 78 15.59 1.16 -67.60
CA ARG A 78 15.44 2.40 -66.83
C ARG A 78 14.15 3.15 -67.18
N LYS A 79 13.78 3.18 -68.47
CA LYS A 79 12.51 3.76 -68.95
C LYS A 79 11.32 3.03 -68.35
N SER A 80 11.32 1.70 -68.38
CA SER A 80 10.28 0.86 -67.78
C SER A 80 10.15 1.07 -66.27
N ASP A 81 11.27 1.17 -65.53
CA ASP A 81 11.26 1.41 -64.08
C ASP A 81 10.65 2.78 -63.73
N LEU A 82 10.94 3.81 -64.55
CA LEU A 82 10.33 5.14 -64.39
C LEU A 82 8.85 5.14 -64.75
N GLU A 83 8.44 4.40 -65.79
CA GLU A 83 7.03 4.23 -66.14
C GLU A 83 6.26 3.48 -65.04
N SER A 84 6.87 2.47 -64.40
CA SER A 84 6.31 1.79 -63.22
C SER A 84 6.09 2.77 -62.06
N LYS A 85 7.03 3.70 -61.80
CA LYS A 85 6.86 4.72 -60.75
C LYS A 85 5.71 5.68 -61.04
N ILE A 86 5.42 5.99 -62.30
CA ILE A 86 4.23 6.78 -62.67
C ILE A 86 2.96 5.99 -62.34
N ALA A 87 2.94 4.69 -62.63
CA ALA A 87 1.80 3.82 -62.28
C ALA A 87 1.61 3.76 -60.76
N ASP A 88 2.69 3.52 -60.00
CA ASP A 88 2.66 3.51 -58.53
C ASP A 88 2.19 4.86 -57.95
N ALA A 89 2.56 5.98 -58.58
CA ALA A 89 2.12 7.30 -58.16
C ALA A 89 0.62 7.52 -58.41
N ILE A 90 0.11 7.02 -59.54
CA ILE A 90 -1.32 7.06 -59.85
C ILE A 90 -2.08 6.17 -58.86
N ASP A 91 -1.56 5.00 -58.51
CA ASP A 91 -2.18 4.11 -57.54
C ASP A 91 -2.16 4.71 -56.12
N ALA A 92 -1.05 5.33 -55.70
CA ALA A 92 -0.97 6.09 -54.45
C ALA A 92 -1.99 7.25 -54.42
N ALA A 93 -2.18 7.97 -55.53
CA ALA A 93 -3.20 9.01 -55.63
C ALA A 93 -4.63 8.45 -55.56
N LYS A 94 -4.90 7.27 -56.14
CA LYS A 94 -6.19 6.58 -55.96
C LYS A 94 -6.42 6.19 -54.49
N GLU A 95 -5.36 5.92 -53.73
CA GLU A 95 -5.41 5.67 -52.29
C GLU A 95 -5.44 6.97 -51.44
N ARG A 96 -5.46 8.16 -52.08
CA ARG A 96 -5.40 9.49 -51.45
C ARG A 96 -4.11 9.74 -50.67
N ASP A 97 -3.06 8.99 -51.00
CA ASP A 97 -1.70 9.21 -50.50
C ASP A 97 -0.97 10.18 -51.46
N PHE A 98 -1.43 11.43 -51.47
CA PHE A 98 -0.92 12.46 -52.38
C PHE A 98 0.55 12.81 -52.11
N GLU A 99 1.00 12.71 -50.86
CA GLU A 99 2.40 12.92 -50.49
C GLU A 99 3.30 11.85 -51.14
N ARG A 100 2.93 10.57 -51.03
CA ARG A 100 3.65 9.48 -51.72
C ARG A 100 3.59 9.63 -53.24
N SER A 101 2.42 10.00 -53.77
CA SER A 101 2.23 10.21 -55.21
C SER A 101 3.16 11.31 -55.76
N GLN A 102 3.20 12.47 -55.11
CA GLN A 102 4.09 13.57 -55.47
C GLN A 102 5.56 13.18 -55.35
N GLY A 103 5.94 12.45 -54.30
CA GLY A 103 7.30 11.92 -54.12
C GLY A 103 7.74 11.02 -55.28
N LEU A 104 6.87 10.08 -55.70
CA LEU A 104 7.14 9.17 -56.82
C LEU A 104 7.24 9.91 -58.16
N LEU A 105 6.35 10.87 -58.42
CA LEU A 105 6.38 11.68 -59.63
C LEU A 105 7.62 12.59 -59.69
N ALA A 106 8.04 13.16 -58.55
CA ALA A 106 9.25 13.98 -58.47
C ALA A 106 10.52 13.22 -58.88
N LEU A 107 10.61 11.92 -58.59
CA LEU A 107 11.73 11.08 -59.04
C LEU A 107 11.80 10.98 -60.57
N VAL A 108 10.66 11.06 -61.24
CA VAL A 108 10.54 10.97 -62.71
C VAL A 108 10.69 12.35 -63.35
N THR A 109 10.05 13.39 -62.82
CA THR A 109 10.06 14.73 -63.43
C THR A 109 11.42 15.44 -63.31
N ARG A 110 12.28 15.02 -62.37
CA ARG A 110 13.66 15.50 -62.23
C ARG A 110 14.64 14.89 -63.24
N GLN A 111 14.23 13.90 -64.04
CA GLN A 111 15.10 13.32 -65.05
C GLN A 111 15.39 14.35 -66.16
N THR A 112 16.67 14.57 -66.44
CA THR A 112 17.11 15.58 -67.43
C THR A 112 17.50 14.99 -68.77
N ASP A 113 17.68 13.66 -68.88
CA ASP A 113 18.08 12.94 -70.10
C ASP A 113 17.07 13.09 -71.24
N TYR A 114 17.54 13.50 -72.42
CA TYR A 114 16.67 13.78 -73.57
C TYR A 114 15.89 12.54 -74.05
N ARG A 115 16.43 11.33 -73.82
CA ARG A 115 15.83 10.05 -74.23
C ARG A 115 14.65 9.66 -73.35
N LEU A 116 14.51 10.30 -72.19
CA LEU A 116 13.42 10.11 -71.24
C LEU A 116 12.33 11.19 -71.37
N LYS A 117 12.45 12.13 -72.32
CA LYS A 117 11.51 13.26 -72.51
C LYS A 117 10.04 12.82 -72.52
N ASP A 118 9.71 11.73 -73.21
CA ASP A 118 8.34 11.22 -73.29
C ASP A 118 7.81 10.75 -71.92
N VAL A 119 8.64 10.05 -71.14
CA VAL A 119 8.26 9.57 -69.79
C VAL A 119 8.14 10.73 -68.82
N VAL A 120 9.05 11.71 -68.91
CA VAL A 120 8.96 12.97 -68.13
C VAL A 120 7.69 13.75 -68.49
N ALA A 121 7.33 13.83 -69.78
CA ALA A 121 6.11 14.50 -70.22
C ALA A 121 4.84 13.78 -69.70
N LYS A 122 4.82 12.43 -69.75
CA LYS A 122 3.75 11.62 -69.14
C LYS A 122 3.65 11.88 -67.63
N ALA A 123 4.78 11.90 -66.91
CA ALA A 123 4.82 12.17 -65.47
C ALA A 123 4.33 13.58 -65.14
N LYS A 124 4.74 14.61 -65.90
CA LYS A 124 4.24 16.00 -65.71
C LYS A 124 2.74 16.10 -65.93
N THR A 125 2.21 15.39 -66.94
CA THR A 125 0.76 15.34 -67.19
C THR A 125 0.01 14.67 -66.04
N ALA A 126 0.55 13.56 -65.53
CA ALA A 126 -0.02 12.88 -64.36
C ALA A 126 0.05 13.77 -63.12
N GLN A 127 1.17 14.45 -62.88
CA GLN A 127 1.37 15.38 -61.78
C GLN A 127 0.34 16.51 -61.79
N GLN A 128 0.16 17.21 -62.91
CA GLN A 128 -0.85 18.27 -63.01
C GLN A 128 -2.26 17.79 -62.69
N LYS A 129 -2.63 16.60 -63.17
CA LYS A 129 -3.96 16.01 -62.90
C LYS A 129 -4.12 15.63 -61.44
N ILE A 130 -3.10 15.03 -60.84
CA ILE A 130 -3.11 14.59 -59.44
C ILE A 130 -3.09 15.81 -58.51
N ASP A 131 -2.30 16.84 -58.81
CA ASP A 131 -2.24 18.07 -58.01
C ASP A 131 -3.60 18.79 -58.00
N LEU A 132 -4.31 18.86 -59.13
CA LEU A 132 -5.66 19.44 -59.19
C LEU A 132 -6.66 18.67 -58.31
N VAL A 133 -6.61 17.33 -58.35
CA VAL A 133 -7.48 16.48 -57.51
C VAL A 133 -7.09 16.60 -56.04
N ALA A 134 -5.79 16.63 -55.73
CA ALA A 134 -5.26 16.78 -54.39
C ALA A 134 -5.67 18.12 -53.77
N GLU A 135 -5.58 19.22 -54.52
CA GLU A 135 -5.99 20.54 -54.06
C GLU A 135 -7.49 20.55 -53.69
N GLN A 136 -8.35 20.02 -54.57
CA GLN A 136 -9.79 19.95 -54.34
C GLN A 136 -10.17 19.02 -53.16
N GLU A 137 -9.61 17.82 -53.09
CA GLU A 137 -9.94 16.85 -52.04
C GLU A 137 -9.36 17.28 -50.68
N CYS A 138 -8.14 17.82 -50.63
CA CYS A 138 -7.51 18.28 -49.38
C CYS A 138 -8.15 19.55 -48.84
N GLU A 139 -8.53 20.52 -49.69
CA GLU A 139 -9.23 21.73 -49.24
C GLU A 139 -10.59 21.37 -48.62
N SER A 140 -11.38 20.54 -49.31
CA SER A 140 -12.66 20.02 -48.81
C SER A 140 -12.52 19.22 -47.50
N ALA A 141 -11.47 18.41 -47.38
CA ALA A 141 -11.17 17.68 -46.15
C ALA A 141 -10.76 18.62 -45.00
N SER A 142 -9.95 19.64 -45.28
CA SER A 142 -9.53 20.65 -44.30
C SER A 142 -10.72 21.42 -43.74
N ASP A 143 -11.66 21.86 -44.58
CA ASP A 143 -12.87 22.55 -44.14
C ASP A 143 -13.74 21.69 -43.23
N ARG A 144 -13.91 20.40 -43.57
CA ARG A 144 -14.64 19.44 -42.75
C ARG A 144 -13.94 19.17 -41.42
N ILE A 145 -12.61 19.08 -41.42
CA ILE A 145 -11.81 18.91 -40.20
C ILE A 145 -11.96 20.13 -39.29
N ALA A 146 -11.92 21.34 -39.83
CA ALA A 146 -12.13 22.57 -39.07
C ALA A 146 -13.54 22.63 -38.47
N ALA A 147 -14.57 22.30 -39.24
CA ALA A 147 -15.95 22.22 -38.74
C ALA A 147 -16.12 21.12 -37.67
N ALA A 148 -15.45 19.97 -37.84
CA ALA A 148 -15.47 18.89 -36.88
C ALA A 148 -14.75 19.27 -35.58
N GLN A 149 -13.65 20.03 -35.67
CA GLN A 149 -12.97 20.59 -34.51
C GLN A 149 -13.92 21.46 -33.67
N GLN A 150 -14.69 22.33 -34.33
CA GLN A 150 -15.69 23.18 -33.68
C GLN A 150 -16.81 22.34 -33.03
N ALA A 151 -17.34 21.35 -33.76
CA ALA A 151 -18.35 20.43 -33.22
C ALA A 151 -17.83 19.65 -32.02
N TYR A 152 -16.58 19.20 -32.06
CA TYR A 152 -15.93 18.49 -30.96
C TYR A 152 -15.79 19.37 -29.71
N GLN A 153 -15.38 20.63 -29.89
CA GLN A 153 -15.30 21.63 -28.81
C GLN A 153 -16.68 21.97 -28.22
N ALA A 154 -17.73 21.94 -29.04
CA ALA A 154 -19.12 22.09 -28.60
C ALA A 154 -19.73 20.80 -28.01
N GLY A 155 -19.01 19.68 -28.02
CA GLY A 155 -19.48 18.40 -27.49
C GLY A 155 -20.44 17.62 -28.41
N ASP A 156 -20.63 18.04 -29.66
CA ASP A 156 -21.52 17.42 -30.63
C ASP A 156 -20.85 16.23 -31.35
N SER A 157 -20.79 15.09 -30.66
CA SER A 157 -20.18 13.87 -31.20
C SER A 157 -20.88 13.33 -32.45
N ALA A 158 -22.19 13.55 -32.62
CA ALA A 158 -22.90 13.12 -33.82
C ALA A 158 -22.42 13.89 -35.05
N ARG A 159 -22.28 15.22 -34.92
CA ARG A 159 -21.77 16.06 -36.00
C ARG A 159 -20.31 15.77 -36.35
N VAL A 160 -19.48 15.45 -35.36
CA VAL A 160 -18.08 15.02 -35.59
C VAL A 160 -18.04 13.74 -36.44
N VAL A 161 -18.84 12.73 -36.08
CA VAL A 161 -18.89 11.46 -36.82
C VAL A 161 -19.44 11.66 -38.24
N ASP A 162 -20.45 12.50 -38.43
CA ASP A 162 -21.00 12.85 -39.74
C ASP A 162 -19.95 13.53 -40.64
N LEU A 163 -19.23 14.53 -40.11
CA LEU A 163 -18.23 15.29 -40.85
C LEU A 163 -16.98 14.47 -41.23
N LEU A 164 -16.48 13.64 -40.30
CA LEU A 164 -15.21 12.92 -40.48
C LEU A 164 -15.37 11.47 -40.92
N GLY A 165 -16.51 10.83 -40.62
CA GLY A 165 -16.71 9.39 -40.85
C GLY A 165 -16.70 8.98 -42.32
N SER A 166 -16.98 9.92 -43.23
CA SER A 166 -16.92 9.71 -44.68
C SER A 166 -15.57 10.08 -45.32
N LEU A 167 -14.64 10.68 -44.56
CA LEU A 167 -13.33 11.05 -45.08
C LEU A 167 -12.39 9.84 -45.13
N PRO A 168 -11.62 9.66 -46.22
CA PRO A 168 -10.55 8.68 -46.27
C PRO A 168 -9.55 8.88 -45.11
N PRO A 169 -9.08 7.81 -44.44
CA PRO A 169 -8.16 7.93 -43.30
C PRO A 169 -6.87 8.71 -43.61
N LYS A 170 -6.40 8.65 -44.86
CA LYS A 170 -5.21 9.35 -45.34
C LYS A 170 -5.36 10.88 -45.41
N LEU A 171 -6.61 11.38 -45.41
CA LEU A 171 -6.91 12.81 -45.37
C LEU A 171 -7.19 13.32 -43.96
N LEU A 172 -7.25 12.44 -42.96
CA LEU A 172 -7.45 12.84 -41.57
C LEU A 172 -6.11 13.16 -40.90
N THR A 173 -6.07 14.25 -40.14
CA THR A 173 -4.97 14.50 -39.21
C THR A 173 -5.03 13.52 -38.03
N PRO A 174 -3.92 13.25 -37.33
CA PRO A 174 -3.93 12.42 -36.13
C PRO A 174 -4.91 12.91 -35.06
N GLU A 175 -5.05 14.23 -34.91
CA GLU A 175 -6.01 14.85 -33.99
C GLU A 175 -7.46 14.59 -34.43
N ALA A 176 -7.79 14.80 -35.71
CA ALA A 176 -9.12 14.54 -36.24
C ALA A 176 -9.51 13.06 -36.12
N SER A 177 -8.56 12.14 -36.38
CA SER A 177 -8.76 10.70 -36.16
C SER A 177 -9.06 10.40 -34.69
N GLY A 178 -8.28 10.96 -33.76
CA GLY A 178 -8.52 10.79 -32.33
C GLY A 178 -9.87 11.37 -31.86
N ASN A 179 -10.27 12.53 -32.40
CA ASN A 179 -11.58 13.14 -32.12
C ASN A 179 -12.72 12.27 -32.66
N LEU A 180 -12.57 11.70 -33.85
CA LEU A 180 -13.54 10.79 -34.46
C LEU A 180 -13.72 9.51 -33.62
N GLU A 181 -12.62 8.86 -33.22
CA GLU A 181 -12.66 7.66 -32.38
C GLU A 181 -13.33 7.93 -31.03
N ARG A 182 -12.94 9.01 -30.34
CA ARG A 182 -13.58 9.42 -29.08
C ARG A 182 -15.07 9.70 -29.24
N SER A 183 -15.46 10.34 -30.35
CA SER A 183 -16.86 10.67 -30.63
C SER A 183 -17.69 9.42 -30.94
N LYS A 184 -17.15 8.47 -31.73
CA LYS A 184 -17.79 7.15 -31.96
C LYS A 184 -17.98 6.39 -30.65
N ALA A 185 -16.92 6.27 -29.85
CA ALA A 185 -16.98 5.57 -28.56
C ALA A 185 -18.02 6.21 -27.61
N ARG A 186 -18.14 7.55 -27.60
CA ARG A 186 -19.16 8.25 -26.80
C ARG A 186 -20.58 7.94 -27.29
N LEU A 187 -20.83 7.96 -28.60
CA LEU A 187 -22.15 7.63 -29.15
C LEU A 187 -22.54 6.17 -28.85
N GLU A 188 -21.59 5.23 -28.99
CA GLU A 188 -21.82 3.83 -28.62
C GLU A 188 -22.09 3.64 -27.12
N GLN A 189 -21.43 4.41 -26.25
CA GLN A 189 -21.73 4.40 -24.81
C GLN A 189 -23.13 4.94 -24.53
N LEU A 190 -23.53 6.00 -25.23
CA LEU A 190 -24.84 6.61 -25.10
C LEU A 190 -25.95 5.63 -25.53
N GLU A 191 -25.81 5.02 -26.70
CA GLU A 191 -26.77 4.04 -27.22
C GLU A 191 -26.91 2.84 -26.27
N ARG A 192 -25.79 2.31 -25.78
CA ARG A 192 -25.80 1.22 -24.79
C ARG A 192 -26.50 1.62 -23.49
N ALA A 193 -26.18 2.79 -22.94
CA ALA A 193 -26.80 3.27 -21.71
C ALA A 193 -28.31 3.48 -21.87
N GLN A 194 -28.76 4.01 -23.02
CA GLN A 194 -30.18 4.16 -23.34
C GLN A 194 -30.89 2.80 -23.46
N ALA A 195 -30.28 1.83 -24.14
CA ALA A 195 -30.83 0.48 -24.26
C ALA A 195 -30.94 -0.22 -22.90
N SER A 196 -29.88 -0.13 -22.08
CA SER A 196 -29.89 -0.68 -20.71
C SER A 196 -30.93 -0.02 -19.82
N LEU A 197 -31.16 1.30 -19.96
CA LEU A 197 -32.22 2.00 -19.23
C LEU A 197 -33.61 1.48 -19.59
N GLN A 198 -33.86 1.27 -20.89
CA GLN A 198 -35.13 0.70 -21.36
C GLN A 198 -35.36 -0.71 -20.79
N GLU A 199 -34.33 -1.56 -20.82
CA GLU A 199 -34.40 -2.90 -20.24
C GLU A 199 -34.66 -2.87 -18.73
N ALA A 200 -33.98 -1.99 -17.99
CA ALA A 200 -34.17 -1.82 -16.55
C ALA A 200 -35.61 -1.38 -16.22
N PHE A 201 -36.20 -0.48 -17.02
CA PHE A 201 -37.60 -0.08 -16.86
C PHE A 201 -38.60 -1.21 -17.14
N GLN A 202 -38.35 -2.03 -18.17
CA GLN A 202 -39.18 -3.21 -18.45
C GLN A 202 -39.17 -4.19 -17.27
N LYS A 203 -38.00 -4.40 -16.66
CA LYS A 203 -37.82 -5.25 -15.47
C LYS A 203 -38.24 -4.59 -14.16
N ARG A 204 -38.58 -3.29 -14.18
CA ARG A 204 -38.83 -2.46 -12.98
C ARG A 204 -37.65 -2.47 -12.00
N ASP A 205 -36.45 -2.58 -12.54
CA ASP A 205 -35.19 -2.52 -11.79
C ASP A 205 -34.76 -1.06 -11.61
N TRP A 206 -35.28 -0.46 -10.54
CA TRP A 206 -35.01 0.94 -10.21
C TRP A 206 -33.57 1.18 -9.78
N ALA A 207 -32.91 0.19 -9.18
CA ALA A 207 -31.53 0.32 -8.72
C ALA A 207 -30.60 0.51 -9.92
N SER A 208 -30.68 -0.40 -10.89
CA SER A 208 -29.94 -0.27 -12.16
C SER A 208 -30.32 0.99 -12.91
N SER A 209 -31.61 1.35 -12.92
CA SER A 209 -32.08 2.58 -13.58
C SER A 209 -31.44 3.85 -13.00
N GLY A 210 -31.29 3.93 -11.68
CA GLY A 210 -30.63 5.05 -11.01
C GLY A 210 -29.16 5.19 -11.41
N VAL A 211 -28.41 4.07 -11.36
CA VAL A 211 -26.99 4.04 -11.76
C VAL A 211 -26.81 4.40 -13.24
N ILE A 212 -27.67 3.87 -14.12
CA ILE A 212 -27.62 4.18 -15.56
C ILE A 212 -27.96 5.65 -15.82
N LEU A 213 -28.91 6.23 -15.08
CA LEU A 213 -29.29 7.65 -15.22
C LEU A 213 -28.17 8.60 -14.77
N GLU A 214 -27.44 8.26 -13.70
CA GLU A 214 -26.23 9.02 -13.32
C GLU A 214 -25.23 9.03 -14.49
N ARG A 215 -24.98 7.85 -15.08
CA ARG A 215 -24.07 7.73 -16.23
C ARG A 215 -24.55 8.51 -17.45
N LEU A 216 -25.86 8.51 -17.73
CA LEU A 216 -26.43 9.29 -18.82
C LEU A 216 -26.29 10.80 -18.58
N MET A 217 -26.44 11.26 -17.34
CA MET A 217 -26.20 12.67 -17.00
C MET A 217 -24.72 13.06 -17.16
N GLU A 218 -23.77 12.17 -16.86
CA GLU A 218 -22.35 12.41 -17.17
C GLU A 218 -22.08 12.48 -18.68
N LEU A 219 -22.74 11.61 -19.46
CA LEU A 219 -22.59 11.55 -20.92
C LEU A 219 -23.31 12.69 -21.64
N GLN A 220 -24.41 13.22 -21.06
CA GLN A 220 -25.27 14.27 -21.62
C GLN A 220 -25.70 15.27 -20.53
N PRO A 221 -24.79 16.13 -20.04
CA PRO A 221 -25.07 17.02 -18.91
C PRO A 221 -26.18 18.04 -19.18
N ASP A 222 -26.37 18.44 -20.45
CA ASP A 222 -27.36 19.44 -20.85
C ASP A 222 -28.74 18.83 -21.21
N ASP A 223 -28.91 17.52 -21.11
CA ASP A 223 -30.18 16.86 -21.42
C ASP A 223 -31.17 16.98 -20.25
N GLU A 224 -32.04 18.00 -20.31
CA GLU A 224 -33.09 18.22 -19.31
C GLU A 224 -34.04 17.03 -19.14
N SER A 225 -34.24 16.22 -20.19
CA SER A 225 -35.17 15.09 -20.14
C SER A 225 -34.61 13.96 -19.27
N VAL A 226 -33.31 13.67 -19.43
CA VAL A 226 -32.56 12.72 -18.59
C VAL A 226 -32.53 13.23 -17.15
N ALA A 227 -32.21 14.51 -16.93
CA ALA A 227 -32.19 15.11 -15.61
C ALA A 227 -33.56 15.01 -14.89
N LYS A 228 -34.67 15.33 -15.58
CA LYS A 228 -36.04 15.20 -15.04
C LYS A 228 -36.41 13.76 -14.74
N LEU A 229 -35.94 12.81 -15.56
CA LEU A 229 -36.17 11.37 -15.34
C LEU A 229 -35.38 10.86 -14.13
N ALA A 230 -34.11 11.25 -14.00
CA ALA A 230 -33.27 10.95 -12.83
C ALA A 230 -33.91 11.42 -11.52
N LEU A 231 -34.48 12.64 -11.50
CA LEU A 231 -35.24 13.14 -10.34
C LEU A 231 -36.46 12.25 -9.99
N LYS A 232 -37.20 11.77 -11.00
CA LYS A 232 -38.36 10.89 -10.78
C LYS A 232 -37.93 9.52 -10.24
N VAL A 233 -36.88 8.93 -10.81
CA VAL A 233 -36.33 7.65 -10.37
C VAL A 233 -35.72 7.77 -8.97
N GLY A 234 -34.98 8.84 -8.69
CA GLY A 234 -34.44 9.13 -7.36
C GLY A 234 -35.53 9.22 -6.29
N LYS A 235 -36.62 9.96 -6.54
CA LYS A 235 -37.78 9.98 -5.63
C LYS A 235 -38.37 8.58 -5.39
N LYS A 236 -38.44 7.73 -6.43
CA LYS A 236 -38.93 6.35 -6.31
C LYS A 236 -37.99 5.47 -5.48
N LEU A 237 -36.68 5.62 -5.66
CA LEU A 237 -35.65 4.91 -4.90
C LEU A 237 -35.70 5.30 -3.41
N ILE A 238 -35.75 6.60 -3.11
CA ILE A 238 -35.89 7.12 -1.74
C ILE A 238 -37.15 6.53 -1.08
N SER A 239 -38.30 6.60 -1.75
CA SER A 239 -39.56 6.02 -1.23
C SER A 239 -39.47 4.52 -0.95
N LYS A 240 -38.81 3.75 -1.83
CA LYS A 240 -38.58 2.32 -1.60
C LYS A 240 -37.63 2.06 -0.43
N ALA A 241 -36.56 2.86 -0.30
CA ALA A 241 -35.61 2.77 0.81
C ALA A 241 -36.31 3.08 2.15
N THR A 242 -37.24 4.04 2.18
CA THR A 242 -38.10 4.31 3.35
C THR A 242 -38.90 3.07 3.74
N GLY A 243 -39.58 2.41 2.79
CA GLY A 243 -40.34 1.19 3.09
C GLY A 243 -39.45 0.01 3.54
N LEU A 244 -38.22 -0.07 3.03
CA LEU A 244 -37.24 -1.05 3.51
C LEU A 244 -36.81 -0.75 4.96
N ARG A 245 -36.59 0.53 5.31
CA ARG A 245 -36.31 0.95 6.69
C ARG A 245 -37.46 0.62 7.64
N GLU A 246 -38.72 0.89 7.25
CA GLU A 246 -39.91 0.59 8.05
C GLU A 246 -40.08 -0.92 8.31
N THR A 247 -39.59 -1.76 7.39
CA THR A 247 -39.58 -3.22 7.54
C THR A 247 -38.25 -3.76 8.08
N HIS A 248 -37.42 -2.88 8.67
CA HIS A 248 -36.14 -3.19 9.31
C HIS A 248 -35.06 -3.81 8.38
N LYS A 249 -35.13 -3.53 7.07
CA LYS A 249 -34.19 -4.00 6.05
C LYS A 249 -33.13 -2.94 5.72
N TYR A 250 -32.36 -2.52 6.72
CA TYR A 250 -31.42 -1.37 6.61
C TYR A 250 -30.33 -1.56 5.56
N ARG A 251 -29.71 -2.76 5.48
CA ARG A 251 -28.68 -3.03 4.47
C ARG A 251 -29.22 -2.84 3.05
N ALA A 252 -30.37 -3.43 2.75
CA ALA A 252 -31.01 -3.27 1.45
C ALA A 252 -31.46 -1.81 1.20
N ALA A 253 -31.85 -1.07 2.24
CA ALA A 253 -32.16 0.35 2.13
C ALA A 253 -30.91 1.18 1.78
N SER A 254 -29.77 0.92 2.43
CA SER A 254 -28.49 1.60 2.17
C SER A 254 -28.00 1.30 0.75
N GLU A 255 -27.98 0.03 0.34
CA GLU A 255 -27.63 -0.40 -1.03
C GLU A 255 -28.52 0.30 -2.08
N LEU A 256 -29.82 0.48 -1.80
CA LEU A 256 -30.73 1.17 -2.71
C LEU A 256 -30.50 2.69 -2.76
N LEU A 257 -30.13 3.31 -1.63
CA LEU A 257 -29.81 4.74 -1.56
C LEU A 257 -28.55 5.09 -2.33
N GLN A 258 -27.55 4.19 -2.36
CA GLN A 258 -26.35 4.37 -3.20
C GLN A 258 -26.66 4.49 -4.69
N CYS A 259 -27.79 3.90 -5.14
CA CYS A 259 -28.26 4.00 -6.53
C CYS A 259 -29.02 5.30 -6.85
N VAL A 260 -29.26 6.19 -5.87
CA VAL A 260 -29.96 7.46 -6.10
C VAL A 260 -29.06 8.41 -6.90
N PRO A 261 -29.51 8.90 -8.08
CA PRO A 261 -28.76 9.87 -8.86
C PRO A 261 -28.42 11.13 -8.08
N SER A 262 -27.27 11.73 -8.33
CA SER A 262 -26.70 12.88 -7.62
C SER A 262 -27.66 14.08 -7.58
N ASN A 263 -28.32 14.40 -8.69
CA ASN A 263 -29.29 15.50 -8.75
C ASN A 263 -30.57 15.26 -7.92
N ALA A 264 -30.83 14.04 -7.48
CA ALA A 264 -31.98 13.68 -6.65
C ALA A 264 -31.64 13.58 -5.14
N ARG A 265 -30.37 13.80 -4.76
CA ARG A 265 -29.91 13.80 -3.37
C ARG A 265 -30.14 15.17 -2.74
N GLY A 266 -31.33 15.36 -2.18
CA GLY A 266 -31.66 16.53 -1.36
C GLY A 266 -31.79 16.18 0.12
N GLU A 267 -32.29 17.11 0.92
CA GLU A 267 -32.41 16.97 2.38
C GLU A 267 -33.10 15.67 2.84
N ALA A 268 -34.18 15.26 2.17
CA ALA A 268 -34.89 14.03 2.50
C ALA A 268 -34.06 12.75 2.23
N PHE A 269 -33.16 12.78 1.24
CA PHE A 269 -32.21 11.71 0.98
C PHE A 269 -31.15 11.67 2.10
N ASP A 270 -30.56 12.82 2.42
CA ASP A 270 -29.49 12.92 3.43
C ASP A 270 -29.97 12.43 4.80
N GLN A 271 -31.15 12.88 5.24
CA GLN A 271 -31.77 12.43 6.50
C GLN A 271 -32.06 10.93 6.51
N LEU A 272 -32.54 10.37 5.39
CA LEU A 272 -32.84 8.94 5.31
C LEU A 272 -31.55 8.11 5.29
N SER A 273 -30.54 8.53 4.51
CA SER A 273 -29.24 7.84 4.44
C SER A 273 -28.56 7.83 5.79
N ASP A 274 -28.45 8.98 6.46
CA ASP A 274 -27.81 9.07 7.77
C ASP A 274 -28.46 8.12 8.78
N VAL A 275 -29.80 8.09 8.85
CA VAL A 275 -30.51 7.19 9.77
C VAL A 275 -30.34 5.72 9.38
N VAL A 276 -30.43 5.39 8.09
CA VAL A 276 -30.28 4.00 7.60
C VAL A 276 -28.86 3.48 7.86
N ASP A 277 -27.85 4.27 7.54
CA ASP A 277 -26.45 3.92 7.72
C ASP A 277 -26.09 3.85 9.21
N GLN A 278 -26.63 4.76 10.03
CA GLN A 278 -26.48 4.72 11.48
C GLN A 278 -27.06 3.45 12.10
N ILE A 279 -28.30 3.07 11.74
CA ILE A 279 -28.93 1.84 12.25
C ILE A 279 -28.17 0.61 11.73
N GLY A 280 -27.74 0.63 10.47
CA GLY A 280 -26.91 -0.42 9.87
C GLY A 280 -25.59 -0.61 10.64
N TRP A 281 -24.91 0.50 10.97
CA TRP A 281 -23.70 0.48 11.76
C TRP A 281 -23.93 -0.12 13.15
N PHE A 282 -24.98 0.29 13.86
CA PHE A 282 -25.32 -0.29 15.17
C PHE A 282 -25.57 -1.80 15.07
N ALA A 283 -26.35 -2.26 14.09
CA ALA A 283 -26.65 -3.68 13.91
C ALA A 283 -25.38 -4.52 13.69
N ASN A 284 -24.36 -3.95 13.06
CA ASN A 284 -23.07 -4.61 12.81
C ASN A 284 -22.13 -4.64 14.03
N GLN A 285 -22.50 -4.02 15.15
CA GLN A 285 -21.62 -3.96 16.33
C GLN A 285 -21.61 -5.23 17.19
N PHE A 286 -22.53 -6.17 16.98
CA PHE A 286 -22.70 -7.31 17.90
C PHE A 286 -22.14 -8.64 17.38
N SER A 287 -21.87 -8.74 16.08
CA SER A 287 -21.31 -9.97 15.50
C SER A 287 -19.89 -10.19 16.00
N ALA A 288 -19.58 -11.45 16.33
CA ALA A 288 -18.28 -11.89 16.83
C ALA A 288 -17.78 -11.18 18.11
N GLU A 289 -18.65 -10.49 18.85
CA GLU A 289 -18.27 -9.89 20.14
C GLU A 289 -18.08 -10.98 21.21
N PRO A 290 -16.87 -11.11 21.79
CA PRO A 290 -16.60 -12.18 22.74
C PRO A 290 -17.19 -11.94 24.13
N PHE A 291 -17.36 -10.66 24.51
CA PHE A 291 -17.66 -10.26 25.87
C PHE A 291 -18.93 -9.39 25.97
N ALA A 292 -19.68 -9.56 27.05
CA ALA A 292 -20.81 -8.71 27.38
C ALA A 292 -20.33 -7.46 28.11
N THR A 293 -20.23 -6.33 27.38
CA THR A 293 -19.75 -5.06 27.92
C THR A 293 -20.89 -4.05 28.14
N ALA A 294 -20.69 -3.11 29.07
CA ALA A 294 -21.63 -2.01 29.26
C ALA A 294 -21.78 -1.12 28.02
N THR A 295 -20.71 -0.97 27.22
CA THR A 295 -20.76 -0.25 25.94
C THR A 295 -21.66 -0.96 24.93
N LEU A 296 -21.57 -2.29 24.81
CA LEU A 296 -22.48 -3.06 23.96
C LEU A 296 -23.94 -2.93 24.41
N GLY A 297 -24.20 -2.90 25.72
CA GLY A 297 -25.53 -2.62 26.25
C GLY A 297 -26.08 -1.25 25.80
N ARG A 298 -25.25 -0.21 25.85
CA ARG A 298 -25.63 1.14 25.36
C ARG A 298 -25.86 1.17 23.86
N LEU A 299 -25.00 0.51 23.07
CA LEU A 299 -25.18 0.38 21.62
C LEU A 299 -26.47 -0.36 21.28
N ALA A 300 -26.80 -1.44 21.98
CA ALA A 300 -28.03 -2.21 21.75
C ALA A 300 -29.27 -1.40 22.10
N LYS A 301 -29.20 -0.57 23.15
CA LYS A 301 -30.25 0.38 23.51
C LYS A 301 -30.46 1.42 22.41
N GLN A 302 -29.38 2.07 21.96
CA GLN A 302 -29.44 3.05 20.85
C GLN A 302 -29.99 2.41 19.57
N TRP A 303 -29.60 1.19 19.26
CA TRP A 303 -30.14 0.44 18.13
C TRP A 303 -31.65 0.25 18.26
N ALA A 304 -32.15 -0.24 19.39
CA ALA A 304 -33.56 -0.48 19.62
C ALA A 304 -34.39 0.81 19.53
N GLU A 305 -33.88 1.93 20.07
CA GLU A 305 -34.54 3.23 20.02
C GLU A 305 -34.59 3.80 18.60
N LYS A 306 -33.44 3.89 17.91
CA LYS A 306 -33.34 4.50 16.58
C LYS A 306 -33.99 3.66 15.47
N SER A 307 -34.06 2.35 15.66
CA SER A 307 -34.76 1.43 14.75
C SER A 307 -36.28 1.43 14.87
N GLY A 308 -36.85 2.14 15.84
CA GLY A 308 -38.28 2.08 16.12
C GLY A 308 -38.73 0.74 16.72
N GLY A 309 -37.84 0.04 17.43
CA GLY A 309 -38.15 -1.22 18.10
C GLY A 309 -37.95 -2.48 17.24
N ASP A 310 -36.88 -2.53 16.42
CA ASP A 310 -36.53 -3.75 15.69
C ASP A 310 -36.47 -4.96 16.66
N PRO A 311 -37.24 -6.04 16.43
CA PRO A 311 -37.27 -7.20 17.32
C PRO A 311 -35.89 -7.82 17.58
N ARG A 312 -34.98 -7.76 16.60
CA ARG A 312 -33.59 -8.24 16.74
C ARG A 312 -32.80 -7.35 17.71
N ALA A 313 -33.01 -6.04 17.65
CA ALA A 313 -32.38 -5.08 18.54
C ALA A 313 -32.86 -5.30 19.99
N ILE A 314 -34.17 -5.45 20.20
CA ILE A 314 -34.77 -5.71 21.52
C ILE A 314 -34.24 -7.03 22.10
N LYS A 315 -34.21 -8.10 21.30
CA LYS A 315 -33.66 -9.41 21.72
C LYS A 315 -32.18 -9.29 22.09
N THR A 316 -31.40 -8.56 21.30
CA THR A 316 -29.97 -8.33 21.53
C THR A 316 -29.73 -7.54 22.81
N LEU A 317 -30.49 -6.46 23.04
CA LEU A 317 -30.44 -5.67 24.26
C LEU A 317 -30.74 -6.51 25.51
N SER A 318 -31.82 -7.32 25.48
CA SER A 318 -32.18 -8.21 26.58
C SER A 318 -31.08 -9.22 26.89
N ARG A 319 -30.53 -9.86 25.84
CA ARG A 319 -29.43 -10.82 25.94
C ARG A 319 -28.15 -10.22 26.54
N ILE A 320 -27.74 -9.04 26.08
CA ILE A 320 -26.53 -8.38 26.60
C ILE A 320 -26.76 -7.93 28.05
N SER A 321 -27.94 -7.36 28.34
CA SER A 321 -28.26 -6.87 29.68
C SER A 321 -28.25 -7.99 30.74
N SER A 322 -28.72 -9.19 30.39
CA SER A 322 -28.66 -10.34 31.29
C SER A 322 -27.25 -10.89 31.47
N ARG A 323 -26.37 -10.74 30.48
CA ARG A 323 -24.99 -11.25 30.51
C ARG A 323 -23.98 -10.31 31.17
N ILE A 324 -24.17 -8.99 31.14
CA ILE A 324 -23.23 -8.01 31.73
C ILE A 324 -22.95 -8.30 33.22
N LYS A 325 -23.96 -8.74 33.96
CA LYS A 325 -23.85 -9.10 35.39
C LYS A 325 -23.68 -10.62 35.63
N GLY A 326 -23.45 -11.37 34.56
CA GLY A 326 -23.26 -12.82 34.62
C GLY A 326 -21.88 -13.20 35.19
N PRO A 327 -21.67 -14.49 35.47
CA PRO A 327 -20.38 -14.99 35.91
C PRO A 327 -19.34 -14.83 34.81
N LYS A 328 -18.10 -14.54 35.22
CA LYS A 328 -16.92 -14.53 34.36
C LYS A 328 -16.35 -15.95 34.26
N SER A 329 -15.58 -16.23 33.21
CA SER A 329 -14.95 -17.54 32.99
C SER A 329 -13.87 -17.86 34.05
N SER A 330 -13.18 -16.84 34.54
CA SER A 330 -12.20 -16.93 35.62
C SER A 330 -12.10 -15.59 36.37
N SER A 331 -11.32 -15.54 37.46
CA SER A 331 -11.11 -14.29 38.19
C SER A 331 -10.20 -13.32 37.44
N ARG A 332 -9.38 -13.83 36.51
CA ARG A 332 -8.56 -13.05 35.55
C ARG A 332 -9.35 -12.09 34.69
N GLU A 333 -10.57 -12.46 34.31
CA GLU A 333 -11.33 -11.78 33.27
C GLU A 333 -11.86 -10.41 33.70
N LEU A 334 -11.87 -9.46 32.76
CA LEU A 334 -12.55 -8.19 32.97
C LEU A 334 -14.07 -8.33 32.84
N PHE A 335 -14.51 -9.06 31.82
CA PHE A 335 -15.91 -9.09 31.38
C PHE A 335 -16.46 -10.52 31.37
N ALA A 336 -17.78 -10.63 31.53
CA ALA A 336 -18.45 -11.91 31.32
C ALA A 336 -18.47 -12.26 29.82
N PRO A 337 -18.33 -13.54 29.45
CA PRO A 337 -18.44 -13.96 28.06
C PRO A 337 -19.87 -13.74 27.52
N LEU A 338 -19.97 -13.28 26.27
CA LEU A 338 -21.25 -13.13 25.58
C LEU A 338 -21.74 -14.47 25.01
N GLU A 339 -20.80 -15.28 24.51
CA GLU A 339 -21.00 -16.63 23.98
C GLU A 339 -20.10 -17.63 24.71
N ALA A 340 -20.46 -18.92 24.70
CA ALA A 340 -19.76 -19.95 25.47
C ALA A 340 -18.32 -20.22 25.01
N LYS A 341 -17.99 -19.96 23.75
CA LYS A 341 -16.66 -20.22 23.17
C LYS A 341 -16.29 -19.11 22.19
N SER A 342 -15.55 -18.12 22.67
CA SER A 342 -14.90 -17.13 21.80
C SER A 342 -13.45 -17.57 21.59
N VAL A 343 -13.09 -17.84 20.34
CA VAL A 343 -11.77 -18.35 19.96
C VAL A 343 -10.99 -17.23 19.29
N SER A 344 -9.69 -17.18 19.59
CA SER A 344 -8.75 -16.30 18.92
C SER A 344 -8.22 -16.99 17.67
N TRP A 345 -8.08 -16.26 16.56
CA TRP A 345 -7.40 -16.79 15.38
C TRP A 345 -5.89 -17.06 15.63
N VAL A 346 -5.33 -16.53 16.73
CA VAL A 346 -3.98 -16.85 17.22
C VAL A 346 -3.91 -18.24 17.84
N GLY A 347 -5.02 -18.73 18.40
CA GLY A 347 -5.13 -20.03 19.07
C GLY A 347 -5.84 -19.94 20.42
N GLY A 348 -6.64 -20.97 20.71
CA GLY A 348 -7.32 -21.13 22.00
C GLY A 348 -8.42 -20.10 22.31
N PRO A 349 -9.04 -20.19 23.50
CA PRO A 349 -10.01 -19.20 23.98
C PRO A 349 -9.37 -17.81 24.11
N VAL A 350 -10.14 -16.77 23.78
CA VAL A 350 -9.72 -15.37 23.97
C VAL A 350 -10.21 -14.84 25.32
N GLY A 351 -9.30 -14.27 26.10
CA GLY A 351 -9.57 -13.65 27.41
C GLY A 351 -9.10 -12.20 27.49
N MET A 352 -9.73 -11.41 28.36
CA MET A 352 -9.32 -10.03 28.67
C MET A 352 -8.76 -9.96 30.09
N LEU A 353 -7.43 -10.02 30.18
CA LEU A 353 -6.71 -10.12 31.45
C LEU A 353 -6.76 -8.80 32.22
N ALA A 354 -7.49 -8.80 33.32
CA ALA A 354 -7.67 -7.66 34.22
C ALA A 354 -6.99 -7.84 35.59
N PHE A 355 -7.15 -9.02 36.19
CA PHE A 355 -6.78 -9.30 37.58
C PHE A 355 -5.95 -10.59 37.67
N PRO A 356 -4.61 -10.51 37.68
CA PRO A 356 -3.77 -11.70 37.70
C PRO A 356 -3.98 -12.57 38.95
N GLU A 357 -3.82 -13.89 38.79
CA GLU A 357 -3.93 -14.89 39.87
C GLU A 357 -2.56 -15.40 40.35
N GLY A 358 -1.49 -15.10 39.61
CA GLY A 358 -0.10 -15.45 39.96
C GLY A 358 0.49 -14.62 41.10
N VAL A 359 -0.23 -13.58 41.54
CA VAL A 359 0.09 -12.77 42.72
C VAL A 359 -1.15 -12.64 43.60
N ASP A 360 -0.95 -12.62 44.91
CA ASP A 360 -2.05 -12.47 45.86
C ASP A 360 -2.49 -11.00 45.89
N ILE A 361 -3.61 -10.70 45.22
CA ILE A 361 -4.18 -9.37 45.13
C ILE A 361 -5.12 -9.14 46.33
N VAL A 362 -4.77 -8.18 47.18
CA VAL A 362 -5.72 -7.57 48.14
C VAL A 362 -6.42 -6.38 47.49
N ASP A 363 -7.60 -6.02 48.01
CA ASP A 363 -8.41 -4.93 47.44
C ASP A 363 -7.59 -3.64 47.33
N ASN A 364 -7.52 -3.11 46.11
CA ASN A 364 -6.65 -2.00 45.74
C ASN A 364 -7.34 -1.11 44.69
N GLY A 365 -7.73 0.09 45.11
CA GLY A 365 -8.49 1.04 44.29
C GLY A 365 -7.87 1.36 42.92
N PRO A 366 -6.57 1.73 42.86
CA PRO A 366 -5.88 1.96 41.59
C PRO A 366 -5.96 0.78 40.62
N LEU A 367 -5.71 -0.44 41.09
CA LEU A 367 -5.78 -1.66 40.27
C LEU A 367 -7.20 -1.90 39.74
N GLN A 368 -8.23 -1.73 40.57
CA GLN A 368 -9.64 -1.83 40.18
C GLN A 368 -10.06 -0.76 39.17
N SER A 369 -9.52 0.46 39.28
CA SER A 369 -9.83 1.58 38.37
C SER A 369 -9.18 1.46 36.98
N ALA A 370 -8.13 0.65 36.86
CA ALA A 370 -7.35 0.50 35.65
C ALA A 370 -6.99 -0.98 35.37
N PRO A 371 -8.02 -1.83 35.18
CA PRO A 371 -7.82 -3.27 35.00
C PRO A 371 -6.92 -3.56 33.81
N GLY A 372 -6.03 -4.55 33.97
CA GLY A 372 -5.13 -5.03 32.92
C GLY A 372 -4.00 -4.06 32.53
N GLN A 373 -3.81 -2.94 33.26
CA GLN A 373 -2.79 -1.93 32.95
C GLN A 373 -1.53 -2.02 33.82
N PHE A 374 -1.51 -2.92 34.83
CA PHE A 374 -0.42 -3.03 35.80
C PHE A 374 0.51 -4.23 35.55
N ASN A 375 0.24 -5.05 34.54
CA ASN A 375 0.95 -6.33 34.31
C ASN A 375 2.47 -6.14 34.14
N VAL A 376 2.90 -5.08 33.43
CA VAL A 376 4.33 -4.72 33.29
C VAL A 376 4.94 -4.37 34.66
N ALA A 377 4.27 -3.54 35.45
CA ALA A 377 4.73 -3.13 36.78
C ALA A 377 4.82 -4.34 37.74
N ILE A 378 3.87 -5.27 37.66
CA ILE A 378 3.92 -6.54 38.39
C ILE A 378 5.15 -7.36 37.96
N GLY A 379 5.39 -7.50 36.66
CA GLY A 379 6.55 -8.22 36.12
C GLY A 379 7.91 -7.64 36.56
N LEU A 380 8.00 -6.30 36.65
CA LEU A 380 9.19 -5.62 37.18
C LEU A 380 9.41 -5.92 38.66
N ALA A 381 8.36 -5.83 39.47
CA ALA A 381 8.45 -6.13 40.90
C ALA A 381 8.79 -7.62 41.15
N LEU A 382 8.19 -8.52 40.38
CA LEU A 382 8.51 -9.96 40.40
C LEU A 382 9.98 -10.20 40.07
N GLN A 383 10.53 -9.54 39.04
CA GLN A 383 11.94 -9.66 38.70
C GLN A 383 12.83 -9.16 39.85
N GLY A 384 12.51 -8.04 40.47
CA GLY A 384 13.26 -7.50 41.60
C GLY A 384 13.23 -8.34 42.87
N LEU A 385 12.17 -9.14 43.06
CA LEU A 385 12.06 -10.16 44.11
C LEU A 385 12.77 -11.48 43.76
N GLY A 386 13.23 -11.62 42.51
CA GLY A 386 13.93 -12.80 42.02
C GLY A 386 13.00 -13.90 41.46
N HIS A 387 11.76 -13.57 41.11
CA HIS A 387 10.79 -14.49 40.47
C HIS A 387 10.77 -14.38 38.94
N GLY A 388 11.53 -13.46 38.33
CA GLY A 388 11.58 -13.30 36.88
C GLY A 388 12.30 -14.45 36.17
N ARG A 389 11.69 -15.00 35.11
CA ARG A 389 12.32 -16.00 34.22
C ARG A 389 13.58 -15.44 33.54
N ILE A 390 13.54 -14.16 33.17
CA ILE A 390 14.68 -13.42 32.64
C ILE A 390 15.29 -12.62 33.78
N THR A 391 16.51 -12.98 34.16
CA THR A 391 17.22 -12.43 35.31
C THR A 391 18.18 -11.30 34.94
N GLU A 392 18.68 -11.27 33.71
CA GLU A 392 19.47 -10.15 33.17
C GLU A 392 18.58 -8.91 32.94
N ASP A 393 19.20 -7.73 33.00
CA ASP A 393 18.53 -6.45 32.90
C ASP A 393 19.44 -5.38 32.26
N PHE A 394 18.89 -4.21 31.95
CA PHE A 394 19.57 -3.11 31.26
C PHE A 394 20.28 -2.13 32.21
N SER A 395 20.29 -2.37 33.53
CA SER A 395 21.02 -1.50 34.45
C SER A 395 22.55 -1.69 34.30
N PRO A 396 23.33 -0.63 34.58
CA PRO A 396 24.79 -0.71 34.52
C PRO A 396 25.33 -1.84 35.41
N LYS A 397 26.19 -2.70 34.85
CA LYS A 397 26.78 -3.83 35.57
C LYS A 397 27.66 -3.32 36.72
N LYS A 398 27.18 -3.47 37.95
CA LYS A 398 27.93 -3.16 39.16
C LYS A 398 29.09 -4.16 39.36
N GLY A 399 30.23 -3.68 39.88
CA GLY A 399 31.42 -4.50 40.10
C GLY A 399 31.21 -5.67 41.07
N LEU A 400 32.08 -6.69 41.02
CA LEU A 400 31.97 -7.93 41.81
C LEU A 400 31.75 -7.71 43.32
N LEU A 401 32.40 -6.70 43.90
CA LEU A 401 32.29 -6.35 45.34
C LEU A 401 30.90 -5.87 45.75
N GLN A 402 30.15 -5.22 44.86
CA GLN A 402 28.79 -4.73 45.14
C GLN A 402 27.73 -5.85 45.02
N ARG A 403 28.03 -6.93 44.28
CA ARG A 403 27.15 -8.10 44.14
C ARG A 403 27.14 -9.01 45.38
N LEU A 404 28.25 -9.05 46.13
CA LEU A 404 28.41 -9.91 47.31
C LEU A 404 27.65 -9.42 48.56
N GLY A 405 27.12 -8.19 48.56
CA GLY A 405 26.45 -7.57 49.72
C GLY A 405 24.94 -7.36 49.59
N ARG A 406 24.29 -7.73 48.46
CA ARG A 406 22.86 -7.45 48.26
C ARG A 406 22.02 -8.53 48.94
N LYS A 407 21.57 -8.26 50.16
CA LYS A 407 20.54 -9.08 50.85
C LYS A 407 19.33 -9.20 49.94
N LYS A 408 18.79 -10.42 49.76
CA LYS A 408 17.56 -10.66 49.00
C LYS A 408 16.46 -9.81 49.62
N SER A 409 15.94 -8.84 48.86
CA SER A 409 14.84 -8.00 49.33
C SER A 409 13.57 -8.84 49.33
N ASN A 410 12.81 -8.80 50.41
CA ASN A 410 11.48 -9.39 50.47
C ASN A 410 10.41 -8.45 49.90
N ARG A 411 10.76 -7.19 49.58
CA ARG A 411 9.85 -6.19 49.03
C ARG A 411 10.46 -5.50 47.81
N CYS A 412 9.66 -5.21 46.79
CA CYS A 412 10.14 -4.52 45.59
C CYS A 412 9.05 -3.67 44.95
N TRP A 413 9.43 -2.48 44.50
CA TRP A 413 8.62 -1.65 43.61
C TRP A 413 8.92 -1.97 42.15
N GLY A 414 7.87 -2.09 41.35
CA GLY A 414 7.93 -2.13 39.89
C GLY A 414 7.16 -0.94 39.32
N LEU A 415 7.83 -0.12 38.52
CA LEU A 415 7.32 1.13 37.96
C LEU A 415 7.28 1.03 36.43
N ASP A 416 6.08 0.91 35.87
CA ASP A 416 5.85 1.04 34.44
C ASP A 416 5.65 2.52 34.06
N LEU A 417 6.71 3.15 33.56
CA LEU A 417 6.67 4.50 33.01
C LEU A 417 6.34 4.47 31.51
N GLY A 418 5.06 4.25 31.22
CA GLY A 418 4.54 4.21 29.86
C GLY A 418 4.23 5.61 29.29
N THR A 419 3.90 5.67 28.00
CA THR A 419 3.59 6.94 27.32
C THR A 419 2.29 7.60 27.78
N SER A 420 1.42 6.90 28.51
CA SER A 420 0.18 7.45 29.08
C SER A 420 0.30 7.86 30.55
N GLY A 421 1.46 7.64 31.18
CA GLY A 421 1.70 7.92 32.59
C GLY A 421 2.36 6.76 33.33
N LEU A 422 2.60 6.95 34.63
CA LEU A 422 3.27 6.00 35.51
C LEU A 422 2.28 5.06 36.20
N LYS A 423 2.56 3.76 36.20
CA LYS A 423 1.89 2.76 37.05
C LYS A 423 2.93 2.12 37.94
N ALA A 424 2.73 2.12 39.25
CA ALA A 424 3.62 1.48 40.19
C ALA A 424 2.89 0.36 40.94
N VAL A 425 3.61 -0.73 41.22
CA VAL A 425 3.16 -1.85 42.05
C VAL A 425 4.27 -2.17 43.05
N CYS A 426 3.90 -2.31 44.32
CA CYS A 426 4.78 -2.87 45.33
C CYS A 426 4.35 -4.31 45.61
N LEU A 427 5.28 -5.24 45.44
CA LEU A 427 5.09 -6.63 45.85
C LEU A 427 5.94 -6.94 47.09
N GLU A 428 5.45 -7.86 47.91
CA GLU A 428 6.17 -8.44 49.03
C GLU A 428 6.08 -9.96 48.96
N THR A 429 7.19 -10.65 49.22
CA THR A 429 7.27 -12.11 49.27
C THR A 429 7.68 -12.56 50.66
N VAL A 430 6.90 -13.47 51.23
CA VAL A 430 7.28 -14.28 52.38
C VAL A 430 7.83 -15.62 51.87
N GLU A 431 8.78 -16.22 52.57
CA GLU A 431 9.42 -17.46 52.14
C GLU A 431 8.41 -18.58 51.88
N ASN A 432 8.48 -19.21 50.69
CA ASN A 432 7.57 -20.25 50.20
C ASN A 432 6.10 -19.82 50.01
N GLU A 433 5.80 -18.52 50.03
CA GLU A 433 4.47 -18.00 49.73
C GLU A 433 4.44 -17.32 48.36
N ARG A 434 3.24 -17.15 47.80
CA ARG A 434 3.04 -16.38 46.57
C ARG A 434 3.34 -14.90 46.84
N PRO A 435 3.93 -14.17 45.88
CA PRO A 435 4.13 -12.73 46.04
C PRO A 435 2.79 -12.03 46.22
N ARG A 436 2.70 -11.19 47.26
CA ARG A 436 1.51 -10.44 47.61
C ARG A 436 1.61 -9.01 47.13
N LEU A 437 0.53 -8.50 46.55
CA LEU A 437 0.38 -7.09 46.23
C LEU A 437 0.18 -6.28 47.51
N VAL A 438 1.08 -5.34 47.77
CA VAL A 438 1.00 -4.46 48.94
C VAL A 438 0.35 -3.14 48.56
N GLU A 439 0.76 -2.57 47.43
CA GLU A 439 0.38 -1.21 47.05
C GLU A 439 0.40 -1.03 45.53
N CYS A 440 -0.46 -0.14 45.03
CA CYS A 440 -0.41 0.33 43.66
C CYS A 440 -0.56 1.84 43.61
N TYR A 441 0.00 2.43 42.58
CA TYR A 441 -0.14 3.85 42.28
C TYR A 441 -0.31 4.06 40.78
N LYS A 442 -1.09 5.08 40.41
CA LYS A 442 -1.28 5.47 39.02
C LYS A 442 -1.24 6.98 38.89
N PHE A 443 -0.38 7.44 38.00
CA PHE A 443 -0.35 8.80 37.48
C PHE A 443 -0.68 8.75 35.98
N ALA A 444 -1.50 9.68 35.49
CA ALA A 444 -1.90 9.73 34.09
C ALA A 444 -1.53 11.08 33.49
N PHE A 445 -0.89 11.06 32.33
CA PHE A 445 -0.66 12.28 31.57
C PHE A 445 -1.95 12.78 30.93
N ASN A 446 -2.09 14.09 30.79
CA ASN A 446 -3.23 14.71 30.10
C ASN A 446 -3.31 14.29 28.62
N THR A 447 -2.17 14.06 27.98
CA THR A 447 -2.07 13.54 26.61
C THR A 447 -0.90 12.58 26.54
N PRO A 448 -1.03 11.42 25.88
CA PRO A 448 0.08 10.48 25.75
C PRO A 448 1.30 11.10 25.07
N LEU A 449 2.48 10.77 25.57
CA LEU A 449 3.76 11.09 24.97
C LEU A 449 3.90 10.34 23.64
N THR A 450 4.49 10.99 22.63
CA THR A 450 4.62 10.44 21.26
C THR A 450 6.03 10.70 20.73
N ARG A 451 6.36 10.15 19.54
CA ARG A 451 7.65 10.45 18.88
C ARG A 451 7.84 11.92 18.53
N THR A 452 6.76 12.70 18.43
CA THR A 452 6.83 14.13 18.15
C THR A 452 6.91 14.98 19.41
N THR A 453 6.87 14.37 20.60
CA THR A 453 7.12 15.07 21.86
C THR A 453 8.58 15.51 21.92
N THR A 454 8.83 16.78 22.25
CA THR A 454 10.18 17.31 22.41
C THR A 454 10.87 16.69 23.63
N ASP A 455 12.20 16.59 23.60
CA ASP A 455 12.97 16.04 24.72
C ASP A 455 12.72 16.81 26.03
N ALA A 456 12.55 18.14 25.98
CA ALA A 456 12.20 18.95 27.14
C ALA A 456 10.84 18.55 27.74
N ASN A 457 9.79 18.46 26.92
CA ASN A 457 8.45 18.08 27.41
C ASN A 457 8.41 16.62 27.89
N LEU A 458 9.21 15.75 27.28
CA LEU A 458 9.38 14.37 27.74
C LEU A 458 9.99 14.35 29.15
N ASN A 459 11.07 15.09 29.36
CA ASN A 459 11.75 15.17 30.66
C ASN A 459 10.84 15.75 31.74
N ASP A 460 10.09 16.82 31.42
CA ASP A 460 9.13 17.43 32.36
C ASP A 460 8.01 16.46 32.75
N ALA A 461 7.44 15.72 31.79
CA ALA A 461 6.42 14.73 32.08
C ALA A 461 6.93 13.57 32.93
N ILE A 462 8.16 13.10 32.67
CA ILE A 462 8.81 12.07 33.49
C ILE A 462 9.00 12.58 34.93
N ARG A 463 9.53 13.80 35.08
CA ARG A 463 9.74 14.44 36.37
C ARG A 463 8.43 14.56 37.16
N GLU A 464 7.38 15.11 36.54
CA GLU A 464 6.06 15.26 37.15
C GLU A 464 5.49 13.93 37.66
N ALA A 465 5.58 12.87 36.84
CA ALA A 465 5.07 11.56 37.22
C ALA A 465 5.86 10.93 38.37
N VAL A 466 7.18 11.09 38.38
CA VAL A 466 8.07 10.55 39.42
C VAL A 466 7.91 11.33 40.72
N GLU A 467 7.89 12.66 40.68
CA GLU A 467 7.65 13.51 41.85
C GLU A 467 6.29 13.18 42.48
N GLY A 468 5.23 13.06 41.66
CA GLY A 468 3.91 12.67 42.14
C GLY A 468 3.88 11.29 42.81
N PHE A 469 4.75 10.35 42.40
CA PHE A 469 4.92 9.07 43.09
C PHE A 469 5.69 9.23 44.40
N LEU A 470 6.85 9.90 44.39
CA LEU A 470 7.71 10.06 45.57
C LEU A 470 7.07 10.90 46.68
N GLU A 471 6.17 11.84 46.35
CA GLU A 471 5.37 12.58 47.34
C GLU A 471 4.49 11.68 48.23
N ARG A 472 4.11 10.51 47.72
CA ARG A 472 3.11 9.62 48.34
C ARG A 472 3.73 8.33 48.88
N HIS A 473 4.93 7.98 48.43
CA HIS A 473 5.58 6.70 48.72
C HIS A 473 7.05 6.89 49.09
N ASP A 474 7.42 6.42 50.28
CA ASP A 474 8.83 6.27 50.66
C ASP A 474 9.40 4.99 50.04
N VAL A 475 10.44 5.17 49.23
CA VAL A 475 11.11 4.09 48.49
C VAL A 475 12.59 3.94 48.86
N GLU A 476 13.11 4.70 49.82
CA GLU A 476 14.56 4.70 50.11
C GLU A 476 15.10 3.32 50.49
N SER A 477 14.32 2.55 51.26
CA SER A 477 14.71 1.22 51.73
C SER A 477 14.24 0.07 50.83
N THR A 478 13.54 0.35 49.73
CA THR A 478 12.90 -0.68 48.89
C THR A 478 13.43 -0.59 47.46
N PRO A 479 13.99 -1.67 46.87
CA PRO A 479 14.43 -1.66 45.49
C PRO A 479 13.33 -1.22 44.52
N VAL A 480 13.67 -0.32 43.60
CA VAL A 480 12.78 0.17 42.53
C VAL A 480 13.26 -0.34 41.18
N TRP A 481 12.41 -1.11 40.50
CA TRP A 481 12.61 -1.57 39.13
C TRP A 481 11.75 -0.76 38.18
N VAL A 482 12.32 -0.29 37.07
CA VAL A 482 11.62 0.62 36.14
C VAL A 482 11.56 0.02 34.73
N SER A 483 10.46 0.25 34.01
CA SER A 483 10.33 -0.15 32.61
C SER A 483 11.20 0.71 31.67
N PHE A 484 11.78 0.06 30.67
CA PHE A 484 12.50 0.69 29.56
C PHE A 484 11.69 0.55 28.26
N PRO A 485 11.51 1.63 27.47
CA PRO A 485 10.58 1.63 26.33
C PRO A 485 10.93 0.61 25.23
N ALA A 486 9.93 -0.17 24.81
CA ALA A 486 10.08 -1.21 23.78
C ALA A 486 10.59 -0.70 22.42
N ARG A 487 10.27 0.56 22.06
CA ARG A 487 10.67 1.18 20.79
C ARG A 487 12.19 1.39 20.64
N GLU A 488 12.93 1.37 21.75
CA GLU A 488 14.39 1.57 21.77
C GLU A 488 15.15 0.24 21.62
N LEU A 489 14.43 -0.87 21.41
CA LEU A 489 14.99 -2.22 21.43
C LEU A 489 15.15 -2.82 20.03
N VAL A 490 16.19 -3.63 19.90
CA VAL A 490 16.36 -4.61 18.82
C VAL A 490 16.45 -5.99 19.43
N SER A 491 15.41 -6.81 19.24
CA SER A 491 15.37 -8.19 19.70
C SER A 491 15.65 -9.19 18.58
N ARG A 492 16.41 -10.23 18.87
CA ARG A 492 16.72 -11.35 17.95
C ARG A 492 16.56 -12.66 18.69
N PHE A 493 15.80 -13.57 18.08
CA PHE A 493 15.56 -14.93 18.57
C PHE A 493 16.38 -15.90 17.73
N VAL A 494 16.98 -16.89 18.39
CA VAL A 494 17.83 -17.91 17.77
C VAL A 494 17.54 -19.26 18.40
N ARG A 495 17.79 -20.33 17.65
CA ARG A 495 17.71 -21.70 18.14
C ARG A 495 19.10 -22.31 18.11
N LEU A 496 19.63 -22.61 19.28
CA LEU A 496 20.93 -23.25 19.43
C LEU A 496 20.78 -24.77 19.40
N PRO A 497 21.85 -25.53 19.08
CA PRO A 497 21.87 -26.97 19.30
C PRO A 497 21.65 -27.32 20.79
N PRO A 498 21.09 -28.51 21.10
CA PRO A 498 20.84 -28.98 22.46
C PRO A 498 22.15 -29.43 23.13
N VAL A 499 23.04 -28.48 23.41
CA VAL A 499 24.34 -28.70 24.03
C VAL A 499 24.40 -28.12 25.44
N ALA A 500 25.35 -28.62 26.24
CA ALA A 500 25.59 -28.15 27.60
C ALA A 500 25.85 -26.63 27.66
N ASP A 501 25.48 -26.00 28.79
CA ASP A 501 25.44 -24.54 28.98
C ASP A 501 26.69 -23.80 28.54
N LYS A 502 27.88 -24.34 28.82
CA LYS A 502 29.15 -23.72 28.44
C LYS A 502 29.31 -23.61 26.93
N GLN A 503 28.90 -24.65 26.19
CA GLN A 503 28.95 -24.66 24.73
C GLN A 503 27.83 -23.79 24.15
N ALA A 504 26.61 -23.91 24.68
CA ALA A 504 25.48 -23.08 24.25
C ALA A 504 25.79 -21.59 24.38
N LYS A 505 26.39 -21.16 25.51
CA LYS A 505 26.83 -19.78 25.71
C LYS A 505 27.85 -19.32 24.66
N THR A 506 28.79 -20.18 24.30
CA THR A 506 29.81 -19.86 23.29
C THR A 506 29.20 -19.71 21.90
N LEU A 507 28.24 -20.58 21.54
CA LEU A 507 27.50 -20.48 20.27
C LEU A 507 26.61 -19.25 20.26
N PHE A 508 25.94 -18.95 21.37
CA PHE A 508 25.07 -17.81 21.51
C PHE A 508 25.81 -16.49 21.31
N GLU A 509 26.98 -16.30 21.90
CA GLU A 509 27.77 -15.07 21.71
C GLU A 509 28.10 -14.84 20.22
N LYS A 510 28.45 -15.90 19.47
CA LYS A 510 28.69 -15.81 18.02
C LYS A 510 27.42 -15.44 17.23
N GLU A 511 26.27 -16.00 17.59
CA GLU A 511 24.98 -15.64 16.99
C GLU A 511 24.65 -14.16 17.25
N VAL A 512 24.87 -13.68 18.48
CA VAL A 512 24.63 -12.27 18.86
C VAL A 512 25.49 -11.32 18.04
N GLU A 513 26.79 -11.58 17.90
CA GLU A 513 27.71 -10.79 17.07
C GLU A 513 27.22 -10.66 15.61
N SER A 514 26.64 -11.73 15.05
CA SER A 514 26.16 -11.71 13.66
C SER A 514 24.82 -11.02 13.45
N ARG A 515 23.98 -10.89 14.49
CA ARG A 515 22.57 -10.47 14.37
C ARG A 515 22.26 -9.08 14.91
N ILE A 516 23.11 -8.54 15.79
CA ILE A 516 22.97 -7.18 16.31
C ILE A 516 23.66 -6.19 15.37
N PRO A 517 22.94 -5.25 14.75
CA PRO A 517 23.48 -4.34 13.74
C PRO A 517 24.21 -3.14 14.37
N LEU A 518 24.95 -3.36 15.46
CA LEU A 518 25.70 -2.34 16.21
C LEU A 518 26.93 -2.98 16.87
N PRO A 519 28.03 -2.25 17.07
CA PRO A 519 29.15 -2.70 17.88
C PRO A 519 28.69 -3.10 19.29
N LEU A 520 29.17 -4.24 19.81
CA LEU A 520 28.72 -4.78 21.10
C LEU A 520 29.09 -3.89 22.30
N ASP A 521 30.08 -3.01 22.16
CA ASP A 521 30.52 -2.02 23.13
C ASP A 521 29.64 -0.75 23.15
N GLU A 522 28.83 -0.52 22.11
CA GLU A 522 27.88 0.60 22.04
C GLU A 522 26.47 0.22 22.51
N VAL A 523 26.26 -1.02 22.95
CA VAL A 523 24.94 -1.55 23.32
C VAL A 523 24.90 -2.15 24.72
N VAL A 524 23.81 -1.87 25.43
CA VAL A 524 23.40 -2.66 26.60
C VAL A 524 22.51 -3.79 26.08
N ARG A 525 22.71 -5.01 26.59
CA ARG A 525 21.94 -6.18 26.17
C ARG A 525 21.48 -7.04 27.33
N VAL A 526 20.29 -7.61 27.15
CA VAL A 526 19.72 -8.66 27.98
C VAL A 526 19.70 -9.94 27.17
N ASN A 527 20.33 -10.98 27.71
CA ASN A 527 20.42 -12.28 27.08
C ASN A 527 19.58 -13.30 27.84
N TRP A 528 19.05 -14.26 27.09
CA TRP A 528 18.44 -15.45 27.66
C TRP A 528 18.72 -16.66 26.79
N VAL A 529 19.06 -17.76 27.43
CA VAL A 529 19.21 -19.08 26.82
C VAL A 529 18.37 -20.03 27.65
N ALA A 530 17.45 -20.76 27.01
CA ALA A 530 16.62 -21.76 27.67
C ALA A 530 17.48 -22.78 28.43
N PRO A 531 16.96 -23.50 29.43
CA PRO A 531 17.63 -24.67 30.00
C PRO A 531 17.96 -25.72 28.93
N LEU A 532 18.86 -26.66 29.23
CA LEU A 532 19.06 -27.81 28.36
C LEU A 532 17.72 -28.58 28.27
N PRO A 533 17.20 -28.88 27.05
CA PRO A 533 15.95 -29.62 26.91
C PRO A 533 16.09 -31.05 27.46
N SER A 534 14.96 -31.63 27.88
CA SER A 534 14.86 -33.07 28.16
C SER A 534 15.08 -33.89 26.89
N GLU A 535 15.29 -35.20 27.01
CA GLU A 535 15.49 -36.09 25.86
C GLU A 535 14.35 -35.97 24.83
N GLU A 536 13.10 -35.91 25.30
CA GLU A 536 11.87 -35.74 24.52
C GLU A 536 11.83 -34.43 23.71
N LEU A 537 12.45 -33.36 24.21
CA LEU A 537 12.44 -32.03 23.59
C LEU A 537 13.73 -31.72 22.81
N THR A 538 14.65 -32.68 22.67
CA THR A 538 15.95 -32.48 22.02
C THR A 538 15.82 -31.95 20.57
N SER A 539 14.77 -32.38 19.86
CA SER A 539 14.46 -31.95 18.48
C SER A 539 14.07 -30.46 18.36
N THR A 540 13.60 -29.85 19.44
CA THR A 540 13.25 -28.41 19.51
C THR A 540 14.48 -27.51 19.61
N GLY A 541 15.67 -28.10 19.80
CA GLY A 541 16.89 -27.36 20.07
C GLY A 541 16.81 -26.59 21.38
N ARG A 542 17.56 -25.49 21.48
CA ARG A 542 17.65 -24.67 22.67
C ARG A 542 17.34 -23.22 22.32
N PRO A 543 16.08 -22.77 22.51
CA PRO A 543 15.67 -21.39 22.25
C PRO A 543 16.52 -20.40 23.03
N ALA A 544 16.84 -19.27 22.41
CA ALA A 544 17.58 -18.18 23.03
C ALA A 544 17.20 -16.85 22.38
N PHE A 545 17.37 -15.75 23.11
CA PHE A 545 17.22 -14.42 22.54
C PHE A 545 18.21 -13.42 23.13
N VAL A 546 18.51 -12.40 22.33
CA VAL A 546 19.17 -11.16 22.77
C VAL A 546 18.24 -9.99 22.51
N SER A 547 18.12 -9.10 23.49
CA SER A 547 17.49 -7.79 23.34
C SER A 547 18.53 -6.71 23.61
N ALA A 548 18.77 -5.84 22.63
CA ALA A 548 19.81 -4.81 22.72
C ALA A 548 19.21 -3.40 22.58
N ALA A 549 19.80 -2.46 23.32
CA ALA A 549 19.51 -1.03 23.25
C ALA A 549 20.82 -0.25 23.14
N LYS A 550 20.81 0.91 22.47
CA LYS A 550 21.99 1.78 22.43
C LYS A 550 22.30 2.30 23.83
N GLN A 551 23.56 2.21 24.24
CA GLN A 551 24.04 2.65 25.56
C GLN A 551 23.60 4.09 25.87
N GLN A 552 23.77 5.01 24.91
CA GLN A 552 23.35 6.42 25.04
C GLN A 552 21.88 6.61 25.45
N PHE A 553 20.96 5.73 25.00
CA PHE A 553 19.54 5.87 25.31
C PHE A 553 19.21 5.32 26.69
N VAL A 554 19.92 4.29 27.12
CA VAL A 554 19.83 3.74 28.48
C VAL A 554 20.36 4.76 29.49
N ASP A 555 21.54 5.32 29.24
CA ASP A 555 22.18 6.28 30.15
C ASP A 555 21.34 7.54 30.31
N ARG A 556 20.92 8.16 29.20
CA ARG A 556 20.04 9.34 29.22
C ARG A 556 18.74 9.08 29.98
N TYR A 557 18.16 7.88 29.83
CA TYR A 557 16.92 7.55 30.53
C TYR A 557 17.14 7.39 32.05
N LEU A 558 18.25 6.78 32.47
CA LEU A 558 18.62 6.65 33.88
C LEU A 558 18.99 8.00 34.51
N GLU A 559 19.70 8.87 33.77
CA GLU A 559 20.01 10.23 34.18
C GLU A 559 18.73 11.03 34.44
N ASN A 560 17.79 11.01 33.51
CA ASN A 560 16.48 11.68 33.66
C ASN A 560 15.72 11.21 34.92
N LEU A 561 15.70 9.89 35.19
CA LEU A 561 15.05 9.34 36.39
C LEU A 561 15.77 9.77 37.67
N THR A 562 17.11 9.82 37.63
CA THR A 562 17.94 10.26 38.75
C THR A 562 17.73 11.74 39.05
N GLU A 563 17.65 12.59 38.02
CA GLU A 563 17.35 14.03 38.14
C GLU A 563 15.92 14.29 38.68
N ALA A 564 15.00 13.35 38.48
CA ALA A 564 13.66 13.36 39.07
C ALA A 564 13.63 12.80 40.51
N GLY A 565 14.79 12.44 41.09
CA GLY A 565 14.91 11.96 42.46
C GLY A 565 14.73 10.45 42.65
N LEU A 566 14.58 9.67 41.57
CA LEU A 566 14.35 8.22 41.66
C LEU A 566 15.66 7.43 41.58
N THR A 567 15.97 6.68 42.64
CA THR A 567 17.12 5.76 42.65
C THR A 567 16.73 4.41 42.03
N VAL A 568 17.16 4.17 40.79
CA VAL A 568 16.83 2.95 40.04
C VAL A 568 17.70 1.77 40.49
N SER A 569 17.06 0.69 40.94
CA SER A 569 17.69 -0.55 41.39
C SER A 569 17.84 -1.61 40.31
N GLY A 570 17.03 -1.54 39.26
CA GLY A 570 17.02 -2.39 38.07
C GLY A 570 16.21 -1.75 36.94
N LEU A 571 16.60 -1.99 35.70
CA LEU A 571 15.96 -1.41 34.52
C LEU A 571 15.64 -2.53 33.53
N GLN A 572 14.37 -2.73 33.16
CA GLN A 572 13.99 -3.81 32.27
C GLN A 572 13.08 -3.35 31.15
N ALA A 573 13.30 -3.87 29.95
CA ALA A 573 12.44 -3.65 28.79
C ALA A 573 10.98 -4.06 29.06
N THR A 574 10.01 -3.22 28.66
CA THR A 574 8.56 -3.51 28.78
C THR A 574 8.17 -4.94 28.32
N PRO A 575 8.55 -5.43 27.12
CA PRO A 575 8.18 -6.79 26.70
C PRO A 575 8.80 -7.90 27.56
N ILE A 576 9.99 -7.69 28.12
CA ILE A 576 10.66 -8.66 28.98
C ILE A 576 10.04 -8.66 30.38
N ALA A 577 9.68 -7.49 30.91
CA ALA A 577 8.92 -7.39 32.15
C ALA A 577 7.55 -8.08 32.01
N LEU A 578 6.86 -7.86 30.88
CA LEU A 578 5.60 -8.55 30.59
C LEU A 578 5.78 -10.07 30.45
N LEU A 579 6.89 -10.52 29.88
CA LEU A 579 7.26 -11.94 29.83
C LEU A 579 7.46 -12.53 31.23
N ASN A 580 8.19 -11.84 32.10
CA ASN A 580 8.40 -12.24 33.50
C ASN A 580 7.08 -12.30 34.28
N PHE A 581 6.17 -11.38 34.01
CA PHE A 581 4.81 -11.44 34.53
C PHE A 581 4.07 -12.69 34.03
N ALA A 582 4.06 -12.91 32.71
CA ALA A 582 3.34 -14.01 32.10
C ALA A 582 3.88 -15.39 32.54
N SER A 583 5.18 -15.52 32.80
CA SER A 583 5.76 -16.76 33.30
C SER A 583 5.25 -17.15 34.68
N VAL A 584 4.95 -16.17 35.54
CA VAL A 584 4.40 -16.42 36.88
C VAL A 584 2.88 -16.57 36.82
N GLU A 585 2.20 -15.70 36.06
CA GLU A 585 0.73 -15.68 35.95
C GLU A 585 0.14 -16.98 35.38
N PHE A 586 0.84 -17.57 34.40
CA PHE A 586 0.39 -18.74 33.67
C PHE A 586 1.20 -20.00 34.00
N ASP A 587 2.03 -19.98 35.06
CA ASP A 587 2.86 -21.13 35.45
C ASP A 587 2.12 -22.48 35.47
N PRO A 588 0.89 -22.60 36.03
CA PRO A 588 0.15 -23.86 36.02
C PRO A 588 -0.22 -24.39 34.63
N LEU A 589 -0.31 -23.50 33.63
CA LEU A 589 -0.59 -23.87 32.24
C LEU A 589 0.69 -24.15 31.45
N LEU A 590 1.78 -23.46 31.78
CA LEU A 590 3.07 -23.65 31.14
C LEU A 590 3.74 -24.94 31.62
N ASN A 591 3.56 -25.29 32.89
CA ASN A 591 4.10 -26.46 33.56
C ASN A 591 2.96 -27.29 34.17
N PRO A 592 2.11 -27.95 33.35
CA PRO A 592 1.07 -28.83 33.88
C PRO A 592 1.69 -30.00 34.64
N ASP A 593 1.02 -30.46 35.69
CA ASP A 593 1.39 -31.71 36.37
C ASP A 593 1.30 -32.86 35.32
N GLN A 594 2.40 -33.58 35.11
CA GLN A 594 2.50 -34.63 34.09
C GLN A 594 1.49 -35.76 34.39
N GLU A 595 0.49 -35.95 33.52
CA GLU A 595 -0.15 -37.26 33.34
C GLU A 595 0.70 -38.03 32.34
N ASP A 596 1.05 -39.28 32.68
CA ASP A 596 1.83 -40.22 31.86
C ASP A 596 1.06 -40.55 30.56
N ASP A 597 1.08 -39.65 29.57
CA ASP A 597 0.62 -39.95 28.22
C ASP A 597 1.84 -40.10 27.31
N GLU A 598 2.14 -41.34 26.93
CA GLU A 598 3.35 -41.76 26.20
C GLU A 598 3.40 -41.26 24.73
N ASP A 599 2.41 -40.48 24.29
CA ASP A 599 2.27 -39.92 22.93
C ASP A 599 2.48 -38.38 22.90
N VAL A 600 3.45 -37.84 23.65
CA VAL A 600 3.70 -36.39 23.68
C VAL A 600 4.23 -35.90 22.31
N GLU A 601 3.33 -35.28 21.55
CA GLU A 601 3.64 -34.49 20.36
C GLU A 601 4.75 -33.47 20.69
N SER A 602 5.63 -33.16 19.73
CA SER A 602 6.78 -32.25 19.87
C SER A 602 6.42 -30.75 20.09
N LYS A 603 5.26 -30.48 20.68
CA LYS A 603 4.65 -29.16 20.85
C LYS A 603 4.59 -28.78 22.32
N LEU A 604 4.79 -27.50 22.59
CA LEU A 604 4.83 -26.92 23.91
C LEU A 604 3.53 -26.15 24.18
N PRO A 605 2.79 -26.47 25.26
CA PRO A 605 1.66 -25.67 25.70
C PRO A 605 2.06 -24.19 25.82
N THR A 606 1.35 -23.33 25.09
CA THR A 606 1.74 -21.93 24.90
C THR A 606 0.60 -20.99 25.22
N VAL A 607 0.94 -19.88 25.88
CA VAL A 607 0.06 -18.72 26.05
C VAL A 607 0.50 -17.61 25.10
N ALA A 608 -0.44 -17.09 24.33
CA ALA A 608 -0.29 -15.83 23.63
C ALA A 608 -0.81 -14.68 24.51
N LEU A 609 -0.01 -13.65 24.76
CA LEU A 609 -0.45 -12.44 25.45
C LEU A 609 -0.19 -11.21 24.57
N VAL A 610 -1.25 -10.41 24.36
CA VAL A 610 -1.21 -9.19 23.55
C VAL A 610 -1.49 -7.98 24.44
N ASP A 611 -0.48 -7.16 24.69
CA ASP A 611 -0.61 -5.90 25.42
C ASP A 611 -0.71 -4.73 24.43
N CYS A 612 -1.83 -4.02 24.44
CA CYS A 612 -2.01 -2.80 23.67
C CYS A 612 -1.97 -1.58 24.60
N GLY A 613 -0.83 -0.90 24.61
CA GLY A 613 -0.61 0.35 25.32
C GLY A 613 -1.16 1.56 24.56
N ALA A 614 -0.67 2.76 24.92
CA ALA A 614 -1.08 3.99 24.24
C ALA A 614 -0.38 4.18 22.88
N GLU A 615 0.92 3.89 22.78
CA GLU A 615 1.69 4.03 21.52
C GLU A 615 2.22 2.69 20.98
N MET A 616 2.40 1.68 21.85
CA MET A 616 2.98 0.39 21.48
C MET A 616 1.98 -0.73 21.68
N THR A 617 2.00 -1.71 20.79
CA THR A 617 1.44 -3.04 21.02
C THR A 617 2.58 -4.04 21.12
N ILE A 618 2.51 -4.92 22.11
CA ILE A 618 3.44 -6.01 22.37
C ILE A 618 2.66 -7.32 22.23
N VAL A 619 3.24 -8.26 21.52
CA VAL A 619 2.72 -9.62 21.38
C VAL A 619 3.80 -10.56 21.90
N LEU A 620 3.42 -11.47 22.78
CA LEU A 620 4.33 -12.49 23.29
C LEU A 620 3.70 -13.87 23.16
N MET A 621 4.55 -14.86 22.93
CA MET A 621 4.24 -16.27 23.06
C MET A 621 5.17 -16.84 24.13
N ILE A 622 4.61 -17.59 25.07
CA ILE A 622 5.37 -18.17 26.17
C ILE A 622 4.94 -19.61 26.42
N SER A 623 5.94 -20.49 26.52
CA SER A 623 5.82 -21.88 26.97
C SER A 623 6.83 -22.17 28.09
N SER A 624 6.82 -23.36 28.70
CA SER A 624 7.80 -23.78 29.72
C SER A 624 9.26 -23.65 29.25
N ALA A 625 9.54 -24.01 28.00
CA ALA A 625 10.89 -24.10 27.45
C ALA A 625 11.23 -23.04 26.39
N SER A 626 10.25 -22.33 25.84
CA SER A 626 10.46 -21.34 24.78
C SER A 626 9.73 -20.03 25.08
N CYS A 627 10.21 -18.95 24.45
CA CYS A 627 9.50 -17.69 24.44
C CYS A 627 9.85 -16.87 23.21
N TRP A 628 8.90 -16.03 22.83
CA TRP A 628 9.04 -15.10 21.72
C TRP A 628 8.26 -13.83 22.04
N PHE A 629 8.75 -12.68 21.60
CA PHE A 629 7.98 -11.44 21.65
C PHE A 629 8.33 -10.52 20.50
N TRP A 630 7.37 -9.67 20.17
CA TRP A 630 7.55 -8.60 19.21
C TRP A 630 6.74 -7.38 19.62
N SER A 631 7.20 -6.22 19.20
CA SER A 631 6.52 -4.97 19.51
C SER A 631 6.48 -4.06 18.30
N PHE A 632 5.43 -3.24 18.24
CA PHE A 632 5.25 -2.28 17.17
C PHE A 632 4.52 -1.02 17.60
N GLU A 633 4.84 0.08 16.94
CA GLU A 633 4.24 1.40 17.12
C GLU A 633 2.83 1.43 16.51
N SER A 634 1.87 0.90 17.26
CA SER A 634 0.44 0.98 17.02
C SER A 634 -0.22 0.78 18.37
N GLY A 635 -1.00 1.74 18.84
CA GLY A 635 -1.58 1.70 20.18
C GLY A 635 -2.85 2.52 20.29
N GLY A 636 -3.45 2.51 21.48
CA GLY A 636 -4.76 3.12 21.73
C GLY A 636 -4.86 4.61 21.43
N ASN A 637 -3.76 5.37 21.48
CA ASN A 637 -3.73 6.80 21.21
C ASN A 637 -4.00 7.12 19.73
N GLU A 638 -3.64 6.21 18.82
CA GLU A 638 -3.93 6.38 17.40
C GLU A 638 -5.43 6.42 17.14
N PHE A 639 -6.18 5.49 17.73
CA PHE A 639 -7.64 5.49 17.68
C PHE A 639 -8.23 6.76 18.30
N THR A 640 -7.68 7.23 19.41
CA THR A 640 -8.13 8.49 20.04
C THR A 640 -7.95 9.69 19.11
N ARG A 641 -6.81 9.79 18.42
CA ARG A 641 -6.57 10.85 17.42
C ARG A 641 -7.55 10.78 16.26
N LEU A 642 -7.91 9.59 15.79
CA LEU A 642 -8.91 9.41 14.72
C LEU A 642 -10.30 9.89 15.17
N VAL A 643 -10.72 9.52 16.38
CA VAL A 643 -11.97 10.02 16.98
C VAL A 643 -11.93 11.55 17.10
N CYS A 644 -10.86 12.14 17.64
CA CYS A 644 -10.72 13.60 17.73
C CYS A 644 -10.82 14.30 16.37
N ARG A 645 -10.22 13.73 15.31
CA ARG A 645 -10.33 14.29 13.95
C ARG A 645 -11.76 14.24 13.42
N GLY A 646 -12.46 13.11 13.61
CA GLY A 646 -13.85 12.93 13.15
C GLY A 646 -14.87 13.74 13.95
N THR A 647 -14.59 14.02 15.23
CA THR A 647 -15.53 14.71 16.15
C THR A 647 -15.18 16.17 16.41
N LYS A 648 -13.93 16.60 16.13
CA LYS A 648 -13.36 17.91 16.48
C LYS A 648 -13.34 18.19 17.99
N LEU A 649 -13.27 17.14 18.82
CA LEU A 649 -13.22 17.24 20.29
C LEU A 649 -11.79 17.12 20.84
N THR A 650 -11.62 17.46 22.13
CA THR A 650 -10.33 17.34 22.83
C THR A 650 -9.87 15.89 22.96
N HIS A 651 -8.59 15.67 23.29
CA HIS A 651 -8.04 14.33 23.49
C HIS A 651 -8.79 13.55 24.59
N SER A 652 -9.07 14.20 25.73
CA SER A 652 -9.78 13.58 26.86
C SER A 652 -11.20 13.14 26.48
N GLU A 653 -11.92 13.95 25.70
CA GLU A 653 -13.24 13.62 25.19
C GLU A 653 -13.18 12.49 24.15
N GLY A 654 -12.20 12.56 23.24
CA GLY A 654 -11.95 11.50 22.26
C GLY A 654 -11.64 10.15 22.90
N GLU A 655 -10.85 10.13 23.99
CA GLU A 655 -10.54 8.90 24.74
C GLU A 655 -11.81 8.27 25.33
N LYS A 656 -12.72 9.09 25.86
CA LYS A 656 -14.02 8.62 26.38
C LYS A 656 -14.90 8.06 25.26
N LEU A 657 -15.00 8.78 24.15
CA LEU A 657 -15.80 8.39 22.99
C LEU A 657 -15.26 7.14 22.29
N LYS A 658 -13.95 6.97 22.21
CA LYS A 658 -13.30 5.76 21.69
C LYS A 658 -13.76 4.48 22.40
N ARG A 659 -13.97 4.56 23.73
CA ARG A 659 -14.46 3.45 24.56
C ARG A 659 -15.99 3.33 24.58
N ASN A 660 -16.68 4.38 24.16
CA ASN A 660 -18.13 4.48 24.18
C ASN A 660 -18.68 5.21 22.94
N PRO A 661 -18.58 4.61 21.75
CA PRO A 661 -19.10 5.22 20.52
C PRO A 661 -20.63 5.37 20.52
N ALA A 662 -21.35 4.72 21.45
CA ALA A 662 -22.78 4.93 21.65
C ALA A 662 -23.15 6.38 22.04
N ALA A 663 -22.19 7.17 22.52
CA ALA A 663 -22.37 8.58 22.86
C ALA A 663 -22.04 9.53 21.70
N MET A 664 -21.61 9.01 20.54
CA MET A 664 -21.39 9.82 19.34
C MET A 664 -22.71 10.16 18.66
N GLU A 665 -22.76 11.32 18.01
CA GLU A 665 -23.92 11.75 17.24
C GLU A 665 -24.04 10.97 15.91
N HIS A 666 -22.92 10.79 15.21
CA HIS A 666 -22.82 10.09 13.93
C HIS A 666 -21.74 8.99 13.96
N PRO A 667 -21.86 7.96 14.82
CA PRO A 667 -20.84 6.91 14.97
C PRO A 667 -20.51 6.18 13.66
N GLN A 668 -21.48 6.03 12.75
CA GLN A 668 -21.31 5.39 11.45
C GLN A 668 -20.26 6.07 10.56
N VAL A 669 -20.02 7.38 10.73
CA VAL A 669 -18.98 8.13 10.02
C VAL A 669 -17.79 8.39 10.96
N GLN A 670 -18.07 8.79 12.21
CA GLN A 670 -17.04 9.23 13.16
C GLN A 670 -16.15 8.08 13.67
N PHE A 671 -16.64 6.84 13.64
CA PHE A 671 -15.90 5.66 14.11
C PHE A 671 -15.36 4.78 12.97
N GLU A 672 -15.79 5.00 11.72
CA GLU A 672 -15.40 4.18 10.57
C GLU A 672 -13.87 4.11 10.41
N THR A 673 -13.18 5.24 10.50
CA THR A 673 -11.71 5.31 10.39
C THR A 673 -11.00 4.56 11.51
N VAL A 674 -11.60 4.47 12.71
CA VAL A 674 -11.07 3.67 13.82
C VAL A 674 -11.19 2.18 13.50
N GLU A 675 -12.33 1.76 12.94
CA GLU A 675 -12.56 0.37 12.52
C GLU A 675 -11.62 -0.04 11.39
N GLN A 676 -11.42 0.82 10.39
CA GLN A 676 -10.44 0.60 9.31
C GLN A 676 -9.02 0.44 9.87
N ARG A 677 -8.63 1.30 10.83
CA ARG A 677 -7.29 1.20 11.45
C ARG A 677 -7.10 -0.09 12.26
N MET A 678 -8.15 -0.57 12.93
CA MET A 678 -8.09 -1.88 13.59
C MET A 678 -7.90 -3.02 12.59
N GLU A 679 -8.49 -2.92 11.40
CA GLU A 679 -8.30 -3.93 10.35
C GLU A 679 -6.86 -3.96 9.84
N GLU A 680 -6.25 -2.81 9.64
CA GLU A 680 -4.82 -2.72 9.28
C GLU A 680 -3.93 -3.33 10.36
N MET A 681 -4.25 -3.06 11.64
CA MET A 681 -3.54 -3.64 12.78
C MET A 681 -3.72 -5.15 12.85
N HIS A 682 -4.93 -5.67 12.60
CA HIS A 682 -5.23 -7.09 12.48
C HIS A 682 -4.40 -7.74 11.37
N GLY A 683 -4.38 -7.16 10.16
CA GLY A 683 -3.60 -7.68 9.04
C GLY A 683 -2.10 -7.74 9.35
N ARG A 684 -1.57 -6.70 10.02
CA ARG A 684 -0.17 -6.67 10.49
C ARG A 684 0.10 -7.77 11.52
N LEU A 685 -0.79 -7.96 12.48
CA LEU A 685 -0.65 -8.98 13.51
C LEU A 685 -0.74 -10.39 12.92
N ARG A 686 -1.67 -10.65 11.99
CA ARG A 686 -1.78 -11.93 11.28
C ARG A 686 -0.48 -12.31 10.58
N LYS A 687 0.12 -11.36 9.87
CA LYS A 687 1.40 -11.61 9.19
C LYS A 687 2.49 -12.03 10.18
N VAL A 688 2.61 -11.29 11.28
CA VAL A 688 3.64 -11.57 12.30
C VAL A 688 3.43 -12.91 12.98
N ILE A 689 2.18 -13.26 13.35
CA ILE A 689 1.87 -14.56 13.96
C ILE A 689 2.12 -15.71 12.98
N ALA A 690 1.78 -15.53 11.69
CA ALA A 690 2.09 -16.52 10.66
C ALA A 690 3.61 -16.75 10.52
N ASP A 691 4.40 -15.67 10.45
CA ASP A 691 5.87 -15.76 10.40
C ASP A 691 6.45 -16.49 11.62
N VAL A 692 5.84 -16.30 12.81
CA VAL A 692 6.23 -17.00 14.04
C VAL A 692 5.84 -18.47 14.01
N ALA A 693 4.61 -18.80 13.58
CA ALA A 693 4.17 -20.19 13.49
C ALA A 693 5.08 -21.02 12.55
N ASP A 694 5.57 -20.41 11.47
CA ASP A 694 6.52 -21.04 10.54
C ASP A 694 7.92 -21.23 11.15
N GLN A 695 8.41 -20.26 11.93
CA GLN A 695 9.76 -20.28 12.51
C GLN A 695 9.83 -21.05 13.85
N HIS A 696 8.71 -21.13 14.55
CA HIS A 696 8.58 -21.64 15.91
C HIS A 696 7.43 -22.66 16.00
N ALA A 697 7.52 -23.72 15.20
CA ALA A 697 6.52 -24.79 15.14
C ALA A 697 6.32 -25.54 16.47
N GLU A 698 7.20 -25.35 17.46
CA GLU A 698 7.04 -25.88 18.81
C GLU A 698 5.95 -25.18 19.62
N PHE A 699 5.50 -23.96 19.25
CA PHE A 699 4.45 -23.29 19.99
C PHE A 699 3.07 -23.86 19.65
N ASP A 700 2.36 -24.32 20.69
CA ASP A 700 0.97 -24.74 20.60
C ASP A 700 0.09 -23.83 21.47
N VAL A 701 -0.52 -22.83 20.83
CA VAL A 701 -1.25 -21.77 21.54
C VAL A 701 -2.58 -22.29 22.08
N GLN A 702 -2.60 -22.57 23.38
CA GLN A 702 -3.76 -23.09 24.12
C GLN A 702 -4.69 -21.99 24.61
N GLN A 703 -4.16 -20.78 24.86
CA GLN A 703 -4.94 -19.62 25.30
C GLN A 703 -4.37 -18.33 24.70
N THR A 704 -5.26 -17.40 24.33
CA THR A 704 -4.90 -16.04 23.96
C THR A 704 -5.48 -15.04 24.95
N TRP A 705 -4.64 -14.20 25.54
CA TRP A 705 -5.03 -13.13 26.44
C TRP A 705 -4.69 -11.76 25.85
N CYS A 706 -5.52 -10.76 26.15
CA CYS A 706 -5.21 -9.37 25.86
C CYS A 706 -5.25 -8.51 27.12
N CYS A 707 -4.40 -7.47 27.17
CA CYS A 707 -4.33 -6.51 28.26
C CYS A 707 -3.86 -5.14 27.77
N GLY A 708 -3.73 -4.18 28.69
CA GLY A 708 -3.35 -2.81 28.35
C GLY A 708 -4.55 -1.92 28.02
N GLY A 709 -4.41 -0.61 28.27
CA GLY A 709 -5.52 0.34 28.17
C GLY A 709 -6.08 0.54 26.75
N GLY A 710 -5.30 0.22 25.71
CA GLY A 710 -5.72 0.30 24.31
C GLY A 710 -6.77 -0.75 23.93
N THR A 711 -6.74 -1.93 24.56
CA THR A 711 -7.71 -3.02 24.34
C THR A 711 -9.14 -2.68 24.80
N LEU A 712 -9.29 -1.66 25.64
CA LEU A 712 -10.59 -1.15 26.10
C LEU A 712 -11.32 -0.29 25.04
N THR A 713 -10.68 -0.07 23.89
CA THR A 713 -11.33 0.57 22.74
C THR A 713 -12.50 -0.31 22.26
N HIS A 714 -13.65 0.30 21.99
CA HIS A 714 -14.81 -0.47 21.53
C HIS A 714 -14.48 -1.26 20.27
N GLY A 715 -14.79 -2.56 20.28
CA GLY A 715 -14.56 -3.47 19.18
C GLY A 715 -13.12 -3.92 18.95
N TRP A 716 -12.16 -3.52 19.80
CA TRP A 716 -10.75 -3.91 19.63
C TRP A 716 -10.57 -5.43 19.62
N VAL A 717 -11.10 -6.14 20.62
CA VAL A 717 -10.92 -7.60 20.73
C VAL A 717 -11.56 -8.32 19.54
N LYS A 718 -12.82 -8.03 19.21
CA LYS A 718 -13.51 -8.69 18.09
C LYS A 718 -12.87 -8.43 16.73
N ARG A 719 -12.21 -7.28 16.52
CA ARG A 719 -11.60 -6.91 15.23
C ARG A 719 -10.16 -7.39 15.09
N ILE A 720 -9.44 -7.47 16.20
CA ILE A 720 -8.00 -7.76 16.17
C ILE A 720 -7.69 -9.20 16.54
N LEU A 721 -8.44 -9.84 17.43
CA LEU A 721 -8.11 -11.17 17.97
C LEU A 721 -9.14 -12.25 17.64
N CYS A 722 -10.41 -11.92 17.44
CA CYS A 722 -11.44 -12.93 17.15
C CYS A 722 -11.47 -13.32 15.66
N GLU A 723 -11.89 -14.55 15.39
CA GLU A 723 -12.27 -14.97 14.04
C GLU A 723 -13.49 -14.18 13.55
N LYS A 724 -13.50 -13.84 12.25
CA LYS A 724 -14.53 -13.01 11.62
C LYS A 724 -15.76 -13.78 11.19
#